data_AF-A0A2V9ZD60-F1
#
_entry.id   AF-A0A2V9ZD60-F1
#
_cell.length_a   1.000
_cell.length_b   1.000
_cell.length_c   1.000
_cell.angle_alpha   90.00
_cell.angle_beta   90.00
_cell.angle_gamma   90.00
#
_symmetry.space_group_name_H-M   'P 1'
#
loop_
_entity.id
_entity.type
_entity.pdbx_description
1 polymer ?
#
loop_
_entity_poly.entity_id
_entity_poly.type
_entity_poly.pdbx_seq_one_letter_code
_entity_poly.pdbx_strand_id
1 'polypeptide(L)'
;MLVLLFSAIPVIRDWQLRLTDTFFRLAPAPRTPSQVVLVVIDDESLRQFGRWPWPRPLLARLVDNLNHGGASVIGLDILLSEPQSTDADKVLADALRTSQRAVIVDKIGSFPDGPHWIEPLPEFTQAAAAVGHAHALLDVDSVCRRFPPHELSLDGARWAFAVEVARRVDVQRTLAFLSSYGIPSADDTSAISVAKPELVRIPFRTDGFREISAAAMLGSYDQSWIRGKPVLVGFGPTEIGDRLSTPLSTEYPTAGVAVHAEILDSILTGRTVRDLSSWASVLVLLLACLVVVVTFRTWRGWIAIGLFFVIATLTYVAGLVVLIAAARILPAGSMLLAVLIGPMLVYAADFVMVERSVAQQLLGMRSWLSRHTKTASSDERAELSWKLDLLQQLQTELGSLYELHKTLLESTQDLVAIFDHRGKLLLSNRSFADAYQPDPERGLTLEQLMDRLTPAGADSPQGPESEVYLDRELYSLRLVPLPPTTLSPSGGTIATFTSLRTRTERDRARSEALGFITHELRTPLSSIQGFAELMMRYPSSPSSTGAPETIFRESKRLLALINSYLDVLRLDAGAKPLGTDIMEIDEVVGLVFEILQPLAEPARMRLVFESADRSPFIGDAQLITGAILNLVSNAIKYGLPGTEIRVRCSRQDADVVIGVQNVGEPIALEEIPRLFDPYYRASNVETSKTGWGLGLAFVKRIAEKHGGRVSVSSQSGVSLFQIHLPAKTTVEAAKEAV
;
A
#
# COMPACT_ATOMS: atom_id res chain seq x y z
N MET A 1 8.87 -2.99 -28.60
CA MET A 1 7.51 -2.54 -28.22
C MET A 1 6.91 -3.39 -27.10
N LEU A 2 6.83 -4.73 -27.22
CA LEU A 2 6.29 -5.63 -26.18
C LEU A 2 6.98 -5.57 -24.81
N VAL A 3 8.32 -5.49 -24.72
CA VAL A 3 9.01 -5.28 -23.43
C VAL A 3 8.70 -3.92 -22.81
N LEU A 4 8.63 -2.87 -23.62
CA LEU A 4 8.21 -1.53 -23.17
C LEU A 4 6.76 -1.58 -22.64
N LEU A 5 5.88 -2.30 -23.33
CA LEU A 5 4.48 -2.53 -22.93
C LEU A 5 4.37 -3.34 -21.62
N PHE A 6 5.14 -4.42 -21.48
CA PHE A 6 5.16 -5.22 -20.26
C PHE A 6 5.83 -4.49 -19.09
N SER A 7 6.87 -3.68 -19.33
CA SER A 7 7.50 -2.84 -18.32
C SER A 7 6.63 -1.65 -17.88
N ALA A 8 5.62 -1.29 -18.68
CA ALA A 8 4.63 -0.29 -18.34
C ALA A 8 3.51 -0.85 -17.44
N ILE A 9 3.33 -2.17 -17.39
CA ILE A 9 2.37 -2.82 -16.48
C ILE A 9 2.98 -2.83 -15.07
N PRO A 10 2.39 -2.10 -14.10
CA PRO A 10 2.98 -1.93 -12.77
C PRO A 10 3.30 -3.25 -12.08
N VAL A 11 2.39 -4.22 -12.19
CA VAL A 11 2.55 -5.55 -11.59
C VAL A 11 3.82 -6.24 -12.08
N ILE A 12 4.08 -6.24 -13.39
CA ILE A 12 5.25 -6.93 -13.97
C ILE A 12 6.54 -6.25 -13.55
N ARG A 13 6.53 -4.92 -13.49
CA ARG A 13 7.67 -4.13 -13.01
C ARG A 13 7.97 -4.45 -11.56
N ASP A 14 6.97 -4.51 -10.68
CA ASP A 14 7.16 -4.82 -9.27
C ASP A 14 7.66 -6.25 -9.07
N TRP A 15 7.15 -7.21 -9.83
CA TRP A 15 7.65 -8.59 -9.86
C TRP A 15 9.12 -8.67 -10.30
N GLN A 16 9.50 -7.94 -11.36
CA GLN A 16 10.89 -7.86 -11.82
C GLN A 16 11.81 -7.27 -10.75
N LEU A 17 11.38 -6.21 -10.05
CA LEU A 17 12.15 -5.58 -8.98
C LEU A 17 12.38 -6.54 -7.81
N ARG A 18 11.32 -7.17 -7.31
CA ARG A 18 11.42 -8.15 -6.21
C ARG A 18 12.33 -9.32 -6.55
N LEU A 19 12.23 -9.82 -7.77
CA LEU A 19 13.09 -10.91 -8.24
C LEU A 19 14.55 -10.47 -8.33
N THR A 20 14.81 -9.26 -8.81
CA THR A 20 16.16 -8.68 -8.82
C THR A 20 16.71 -8.53 -7.40
N ASP A 21 15.89 -8.14 -6.42
CA ASP A 21 16.31 -8.07 -5.01
C ASP A 21 16.67 -9.44 -4.45
N THR A 22 15.95 -10.50 -4.82
CA THR A 22 16.35 -11.87 -4.45
C THR A 22 17.71 -12.24 -5.04
N PHE A 23 18.02 -11.77 -6.24
CA PHE A 23 19.34 -12.01 -6.83
C PHE A 23 20.46 -11.30 -6.08
N PHE A 24 20.24 -10.07 -5.61
CA PHE A 24 21.23 -9.38 -4.75
C PHE A 24 21.46 -10.12 -3.42
N ARG A 25 20.41 -10.70 -2.83
CA ARG A 25 20.51 -11.51 -1.60
C ARG A 25 21.23 -12.85 -1.80
N LEU A 26 21.10 -13.45 -2.97
CA LEU A 26 21.72 -14.74 -3.30
C LEU A 26 23.13 -14.60 -3.91
N ALA A 27 23.48 -13.40 -4.39
CA ALA A 27 24.80 -13.15 -4.96
C ALA A 27 25.88 -13.35 -3.89
N PRO A 28 27.01 -14.00 -4.22
CA PRO A 28 28.10 -14.18 -3.28
C PRO A 28 28.74 -12.83 -2.94
N ALA A 29 29.24 -12.70 -1.72
CA ALA A 29 30.00 -11.54 -1.29
C ALA A 29 31.22 -11.29 -2.21
N PRO A 30 31.58 -10.03 -2.48
CA PRO A 30 32.78 -9.71 -3.25
C PRO A 30 34.04 -10.31 -2.62
N ARG A 31 34.97 -10.82 -3.44
CA ARG A 31 36.24 -11.40 -2.93
C ARG A 31 37.16 -10.37 -2.27
N THR A 32 37.03 -9.10 -2.66
CA THR A 32 37.83 -8.00 -2.11
C THR A 32 37.10 -7.38 -0.93
N PRO A 33 37.71 -7.36 0.28
CA PRO A 33 37.11 -6.71 1.43
C PRO A 33 36.98 -5.21 1.20
N SER A 34 35.94 -4.61 1.78
CA SER A 34 35.75 -3.16 1.73
C SER A 34 36.92 -2.43 2.40
N GLN A 35 37.33 -1.32 1.79
CA GLN A 35 38.27 -0.38 2.42
C GLN A 35 37.53 0.73 3.20
N VAL A 36 36.21 0.83 3.05
CA VAL A 36 35.38 1.83 3.72
C VAL A 36 35.09 1.39 5.15
N VAL A 37 35.25 2.32 6.09
CA VAL A 37 34.94 2.12 7.51
C VAL A 37 33.75 3.01 7.89
N LEU A 38 32.79 2.43 8.60
CA LEU A 38 31.64 3.15 9.13
C LEU A 38 31.87 3.47 10.61
N VAL A 39 31.70 4.73 10.97
CA VAL A 39 31.62 5.19 12.36
C VAL A 39 30.18 5.55 12.66
N VAL A 40 29.56 4.81 13.55
CA VAL A 40 28.11 4.81 13.72
C VAL A 40 27.74 5.43 15.06
N ILE A 41 26.85 6.43 15.03
CA ILE A 41 26.20 6.93 16.24
C ILE A 41 25.06 5.96 16.57
N ASP A 42 25.37 5.04 17.48
CA ASP A 42 24.53 3.93 17.92
C ASP A 42 24.03 4.11 19.37
N ASP A 43 23.25 3.14 19.87
CA ASP A 43 22.69 3.19 21.21
C ASP A 43 23.77 3.22 22.31
N GLU A 44 24.96 2.65 22.06
CA GLU A 44 26.11 2.77 22.97
C GLU A 44 26.62 4.20 23.04
N SER A 45 26.82 4.83 21.88
CA SER A 45 27.24 6.22 21.76
C SER A 45 26.30 7.19 22.47
N LEU A 46 25.00 7.02 22.28
CA LEU A 46 23.98 7.89 22.88
C LEU A 46 23.82 7.66 24.38
N ARG A 47 23.98 6.41 24.85
CA ARG A 47 24.02 6.12 26.30
C ARG A 47 25.21 6.77 26.99
N GLN A 48 26.37 6.79 26.34
CA GLN A 48 27.60 7.31 26.95
C GLN A 48 27.73 8.83 26.87
N PHE A 49 27.37 9.43 25.73
CA PHE A 49 27.59 10.86 25.47
C PHE A 49 26.32 11.72 25.47
N GLY A 50 25.17 11.11 25.75
CA GLY A 50 23.88 11.79 25.82
C GLY A 50 23.07 11.73 24.52
N ARG A 51 21.82 12.18 24.60
CA ARG A 51 20.87 12.18 23.48
C ARG A 51 21.28 13.16 22.38
N TRP A 52 20.90 12.85 21.15
CA TRP A 52 21.02 13.74 20.00
C TRP A 52 20.06 14.95 20.13
N PRO A 53 20.41 16.17 19.65
CA PRO A 53 21.65 16.57 18.99
C PRO A 53 22.85 16.71 19.93
N TRP A 54 24.00 16.18 19.50
CA TRP A 54 25.25 16.31 20.25
C TRP A 54 25.81 17.74 20.21
N PRO A 55 26.49 18.20 21.28
CA PRO A 55 27.20 19.48 21.26
C PRO A 55 28.24 19.55 20.15
N ARG A 56 28.37 20.69 19.46
CA ARG A 56 29.37 20.90 18.40
C ARG A 56 30.81 20.59 18.84
N PRO A 57 31.25 20.88 20.10
CA PRO A 57 32.58 20.49 20.56
C PRO A 57 32.80 18.97 20.61
N LEU A 58 31.74 18.19 20.83
CA LEU A 58 31.83 16.73 20.81
C LEU A 58 32.02 16.21 19.38
N LEU A 59 31.28 16.76 18.42
CA LEU A 59 31.47 16.46 17.00
C LEU A 59 32.87 16.89 16.52
N ALA A 60 33.36 18.05 16.97
CA ALA A 60 34.71 18.54 16.68
C ALA A 60 35.77 17.55 17.18
N ARG A 61 35.62 17.07 18.43
CA ARG A 61 36.49 16.05 19.01
C ARG A 61 36.47 14.74 18.24
N LEU A 62 35.30 14.32 17.73
CA LEU A 62 35.20 13.14 16.87
C LEU A 62 35.98 13.35 15.56
N VAL A 63 35.81 14.49 14.90
CA VAL A 63 36.54 14.84 13.67
C VAL A 63 38.05 14.88 13.92
N ASP A 64 38.48 15.50 15.02
CA ASP A 64 39.89 15.56 15.41
C ASP A 64 40.45 14.16 15.67
N ASN A 65 39.73 13.31 16.40
CA ASN A 65 40.15 11.94 16.66
C ASN A 65 40.33 11.16 15.36
N LEU A 66 39.40 11.28 14.40
CA LEU A 66 39.50 10.62 13.09
C LEU A 66 40.68 11.18 12.26
N ASN A 67 40.94 12.48 12.35
CA ASN A 67 42.07 13.12 11.70
C ASN A 67 43.41 12.62 12.28
N HIS A 68 43.56 12.60 13.60
CA HIS A 68 44.75 12.09 14.29
C HIS A 68 44.96 10.58 14.08
N GLY A 69 43.88 9.81 13.94
CA GLY A 69 43.94 8.38 13.60
C GLY A 69 44.37 8.10 12.15
N GLY A 70 44.51 9.13 11.33
CA GLY A 70 45.02 9.02 9.97
C GLY A 70 44.00 8.55 8.95
N ALA A 71 42.71 8.85 9.13
CA ALA A 71 41.70 8.65 8.09
C ALA A 71 42.10 9.37 6.79
N SER A 72 41.87 8.74 5.63
CA SER A 72 42.23 9.35 4.34
C SER A 72 41.26 10.49 3.97
N VAL A 73 39.97 10.28 4.23
CA VAL A 73 38.86 11.23 4.03
C VAL A 73 37.84 10.97 5.13
N ILE A 74 37.21 12.03 5.64
CA ILE A 74 36.17 11.95 6.67
C ILE A 74 34.86 12.42 6.05
N GLY A 75 33.93 11.50 5.75
CA GLY A 75 32.58 11.86 5.35
C GLY A 75 31.68 11.98 6.58
N LEU A 76 31.02 13.12 6.77
CA LEU A 76 30.04 13.35 7.82
C LEU A 76 28.63 13.38 7.22
N ASP A 77 27.92 12.26 7.34
CA ASP A 77 26.50 12.13 7.00
C ASP A 77 25.63 12.64 8.16
N ILE A 78 25.83 13.91 8.50
CA ILE A 78 25.11 14.64 9.54
C ILE A 78 24.78 16.02 9.01
N LEU A 79 23.49 16.37 8.99
CA LEU A 79 23.04 17.67 8.52
C LEU A 79 23.33 18.75 9.57
N LEU A 80 24.11 19.76 9.17
CA LEU A 80 24.55 20.87 10.04
C LEU A 80 23.84 22.19 9.67
N SER A 81 22.52 22.16 9.51
CA SER A 81 21.71 23.29 9.01
C SER A 81 21.25 24.29 10.09
N GLU A 82 21.29 23.89 11.37
CA GLU A 82 20.79 24.71 12.49
C GLU A 82 21.95 25.21 13.38
N PRO A 83 21.96 26.49 13.79
CA PRO A 83 22.98 27.03 14.69
C PRO A 83 22.77 26.54 16.14
N GLN A 84 23.86 26.31 16.87
CA GLN A 84 23.80 25.97 18.30
C GLN A 84 24.27 27.14 19.17
N SER A 85 25.51 27.59 18.97
CA SER A 85 26.06 28.79 19.58
C SER A 85 27.33 29.18 18.84
N THR A 86 27.58 30.48 18.69
CA THR A 86 28.69 30.98 17.88
C THR A 86 30.05 30.40 18.27
N ASP A 87 30.30 30.22 19.58
CA ASP A 87 31.55 29.62 20.06
C ASP A 87 31.61 28.12 19.77
N ALA A 88 30.50 27.39 19.94
CA ALA A 88 30.44 25.95 19.73
C ALA A 88 30.55 25.59 18.23
N ASP A 89 29.81 26.32 17.39
CA ASP A 89 29.84 26.14 15.93
C ASP A 89 31.24 26.48 15.38
N LYS A 90 31.90 27.53 15.91
CA LYS A 90 33.29 27.85 15.55
C LYS A 90 34.27 26.73 15.88
N VAL A 91 34.13 26.06 17.03
CA VAL A 91 34.99 24.91 17.40
C VAL A 91 34.88 23.77 16.38
N LEU A 92 33.66 23.44 15.93
CA LEU A 92 33.48 22.44 14.88
C LEU A 92 34.02 22.91 13.52
N ALA A 93 33.77 24.17 13.14
CA ALA A 93 34.30 24.73 11.91
C ALA A 93 35.84 24.72 11.88
N ASP A 94 36.50 25.01 13.01
CA ASP A 94 37.96 24.95 13.12
C ASP A 94 38.51 23.52 12.99
N ALA A 95 37.83 22.52 13.57
CA ALA A 95 38.19 21.11 13.41
C ALA A 95 38.03 20.64 11.94
N LEU A 96 36.93 21.00 11.29
CA LEU A 96 36.70 20.70 9.86
C LEU A 96 37.79 21.34 8.98
N ARG A 97 38.13 22.61 9.23
CA ARG A 97 39.16 23.35 8.49
C ARG A 97 40.55 22.76 8.70
N THR A 98 40.85 22.32 9.92
CA THR A 98 42.13 21.67 10.27
C THR A 98 42.28 20.31 9.59
N SER A 99 41.20 19.55 9.45
CA SER A 99 41.20 18.27 8.75
C SER A 99 41.57 18.42 7.26
N GLN A 100 41.07 19.46 6.58
CA GLN A 100 41.17 19.66 5.12
C GLN A 100 40.64 18.49 4.26
N ARG A 101 40.08 17.47 4.89
CA ARG A 101 39.66 16.19 4.29
C ARG A 101 38.23 15.80 4.69
N ALA A 102 37.55 16.68 5.42
CA ALA A 102 36.17 16.45 5.84
C ALA A 102 35.19 16.85 4.74
N VAL A 103 34.29 15.94 4.36
CA VAL A 103 33.18 16.19 3.45
C VAL A 103 31.90 16.15 4.28
N ILE A 104 31.03 17.14 4.11
CA ILE A 104 29.75 17.22 4.82
C ILE A 104 28.58 17.06 3.84
N VAL A 105 27.39 16.82 4.38
CA VAL A 105 26.18 16.58 3.57
C VAL A 105 25.24 17.78 3.52
N ASP A 106 24.63 17.99 2.36
CA ASP A 106 23.34 18.68 2.24
C ASP A 106 22.24 17.64 1.91
N LYS A 107 20.98 18.03 2.06
CA LYS A 107 19.85 17.14 1.81
C LYS A 107 18.71 17.86 1.09
N ILE A 108 18.02 17.15 0.21
CA ILE A 108 16.76 17.61 -0.39
C ILE A 108 15.62 17.17 0.53
N GLY A 109 14.99 18.12 1.22
CA GLY A 109 13.82 17.89 2.06
C GLY A 109 12.52 17.98 1.25
N SER A 110 11.50 17.22 1.67
CA SER A 110 10.16 17.31 1.09
C SER A 110 9.31 18.31 1.87
N PHE A 111 8.93 19.41 1.22
CA PHE A 111 8.06 20.43 1.80
C PHE A 111 6.73 20.48 1.03
N PRO A 112 5.66 21.07 1.60
CA PRO A 112 4.36 21.19 0.94
C PRO A 112 4.42 21.86 -0.44
N ASP A 113 5.35 22.82 -0.61
CA ASP A 113 5.53 23.58 -1.86
C ASP A 113 6.52 22.92 -2.84
N GLY A 114 7.06 21.75 -2.48
CA GLY A 114 8.00 20.98 -3.29
C GLY A 114 9.30 20.61 -2.59
N PRO A 115 10.25 19.98 -3.30
CA PRO A 115 11.56 19.67 -2.76
C PRO A 115 12.41 20.94 -2.59
N HIS A 116 13.00 21.12 -1.41
CA HIS A 116 13.95 22.21 -1.15
C HIS A 116 15.27 21.68 -0.60
N TRP A 117 16.36 22.35 -0.97
CA TRP A 117 17.68 22.10 -0.41
C TRP A 117 17.74 22.57 1.04
N ILE A 118 18.17 21.68 1.92
CA ILE A 118 18.52 21.97 3.30
C ILE A 118 20.04 21.88 3.38
N GLU A 119 20.66 23.05 3.49
CA GLU A 119 22.11 23.20 3.41
C GLU A 119 22.74 23.35 4.79
N PRO A 120 24.00 22.92 4.97
CA PRO A 120 24.78 23.27 6.15
C PRO A 120 24.92 24.78 6.32
N LEU A 121 25.15 25.22 7.55
CA LEU A 121 25.48 26.61 7.81
C LEU A 121 26.69 27.05 6.97
N PRO A 122 26.72 28.30 6.46
CA PRO A 122 27.80 28.78 5.59
C PRO A 122 29.21 28.61 6.19
N GLU A 123 29.34 28.72 7.51
CA GLU A 123 30.60 28.54 8.22
C GLU A 123 31.16 27.12 8.10
N PHE A 124 30.29 26.10 8.07
CA PHE A 124 30.68 24.70 7.88
C PHE A 124 30.95 24.40 6.41
N THR A 125 30.15 24.95 5.50
CA THR A 125 30.36 24.83 4.04
C THR A 125 31.72 25.40 3.64
N GLN A 126 32.14 26.52 4.24
CA GLN A 126 33.45 27.13 3.99
C GLN A 126 34.61 26.42 4.70
N ALA A 127 34.33 25.73 5.80
CA ALA A 127 35.35 25.01 6.58
C ALA A 127 35.61 23.58 6.06
N ALA A 128 34.57 22.92 5.51
CA ALA A 128 34.67 21.58 4.95
C ALA A 128 35.44 21.58 3.63
N ALA A 129 36.02 20.43 3.29
CA ALA A 129 36.72 20.24 2.03
C ALA A 129 35.75 20.21 0.83
N ALA A 130 34.52 19.71 1.03
CA ALA A 130 33.40 19.78 0.09
C ALA A 130 32.07 19.56 0.81
N VAL A 131 31.00 19.90 0.10
CA VAL A 131 29.63 19.52 0.41
C VAL A 131 29.11 18.64 -0.73
N GLY A 132 28.45 17.53 -0.40
CA GLY A 132 27.78 16.69 -1.39
C GLY A 132 26.40 16.27 -0.91
N HIS A 133 25.52 15.91 -1.84
CA HIS A 133 24.14 15.62 -1.51
C HIS A 133 23.90 14.20 -1.00
N ALA A 134 23.14 14.09 0.08
CA ALA A 134 22.67 12.83 0.66
C ALA A 134 21.31 12.38 0.08
N HIS A 135 20.87 12.95 -1.05
CA HIS A 135 19.60 12.56 -1.67
C HIS A 135 19.60 11.10 -2.14
N ALA A 136 18.72 10.29 -1.53
CA ALA A 136 18.45 8.92 -1.93
C ALA A 136 17.13 8.85 -2.73
N LEU A 137 17.18 8.23 -3.91
CA LEU A 137 16.00 8.05 -4.73
C LEU A 137 15.33 6.72 -4.40
N LEU A 138 14.08 6.80 -3.98
CA LEU A 138 13.24 5.64 -3.69
C LEU A 138 12.47 5.22 -4.94
N ASP A 139 12.47 3.93 -5.25
CA ASP A 139 11.57 3.36 -6.25
C ASP A 139 10.11 3.40 -5.76
N VAL A 140 9.16 3.02 -6.63
CA VAL A 140 7.71 3.03 -6.34
C VAL A 140 7.34 2.21 -5.10
N ASP A 141 8.14 1.20 -4.77
CA ASP A 141 8.01 0.35 -3.59
C ASP A 141 8.79 0.83 -2.37
N SER A 142 9.24 2.09 -2.37
CA SER A 142 10.01 2.71 -1.28
C SER A 142 11.36 2.06 -0.99
N VAL A 143 11.93 1.31 -1.95
CA VAL A 143 13.26 0.72 -1.85
C VAL A 143 14.28 1.54 -2.64
N CYS A 144 15.41 1.85 -2.01
CA CYS A 144 16.54 2.52 -2.64
C CYS A 144 17.38 1.49 -3.42
N ARG A 145 17.38 1.60 -4.75
CA ARG A 145 18.22 0.77 -5.64
C ARG A 145 19.18 1.58 -6.49
N ARG A 146 18.98 2.89 -6.51
CA ARG A 146 19.63 3.83 -7.41
C ARG A 146 19.92 5.14 -6.68
N PHE A 147 20.99 5.80 -7.08
CA PHE A 147 21.30 7.15 -6.61
C PHE A 147 21.55 8.07 -7.82
N PRO A 148 21.19 9.36 -7.71
CA PRO A 148 21.63 10.38 -8.65
C PRO A 148 23.11 10.72 -8.37
N PRO A 149 24.01 10.62 -9.36
CA PRO A 149 25.42 11.01 -9.17
C PRO A 149 25.61 12.52 -8.98
N HIS A 150 24.71 13.31 -9.57
CA HIS A 150 24.61 14.75 -9.41
C HIS A 150 23.14 15.17 -9.34
N GLU A 151 22.87 16.26 -8.62
CA GLU A 151 21.56 16.90 -8.55
C GLU A 151 21.69 18.41 -8.82
N LEU A 152 20.65 18.99 -9.40
CA LEU A 152 20.65 20.41 -9.76
C LEU A 152 20.29 21.28 -8.54
N SER A 153 21.18 22.20 -8.19
CA SER A 153 20.92 23.28 -7.23
C SER A 153 20.95 24.65 -7.94
N LEU A 154 20.49 25.69 -7.24
CA LEU A 154 20.51 27.08 -7.72
C LEU A 154 21.93 27.55 -8.07
N ASP A 155 22.93 27.04 -7.34
CA ASP A 155 24.35 27.38 -7.52
C ASP A 155 25.08 26.50 -8.56
N GLY A 156 24.37 25.55 -9.18
CA GLY A 156 24.93 24.57 -10.11
C GLY A 156 24.69 23.13 -9.69
N ALA A 157 25.25 22.20 -10.46
CA ALA A 157 25.14 20.77 -10.14
C ALA A 157 25.97 20.43 -8.90
N ARG A 158 25.36 19.78 -7.92
CA ARG A 158 26.02 19.25 -6.74
C ARG A 158 26.24 17.76 -6.93
N TRP A 159 27.44 17.28 -6.60
CA TRP A 159 27.76 15.87 -6.63
C TRP A 159 27.17 15.13 -5.43
N ALA A 160 26.86 13.85 -5.60
CA ALA A 160 26.43 13.01 -4.49
C ALA A 160 27.54 12.94 -3.43
N PHE A 161 27.14 12.89 -2.15
CA PHE A 161 28.06 12.85 -1.01
C PHE A 161 29.13 11.75 -1.16
N ALA A 162 28.72 10.53 -1.50
CA ALA A 162 29.64 9.42 -1.71
C ALA A 162 30.59 9.63 -2.91
N VAL A 163 30.18 10.37 -3.94
CA VAL A 163 31.03 10.75 -5.08
C VAL A 163 32.07 11.78 -4.65
N GLU A 164 31.70 12.79 -3.85
CA GLU A 164 32.65 13.78 -3.32
C GLU A 164 33.69 13.17 -2.39
N VAL A 165 33.29 12.17 -1.58
CA VAL A 165 34.22 11.38 -0.79
C VAL A 165 35.14 10.57 -1.71
N ALA A 166 34.60 9.88 -2.72
CA ALA A 166 35.39 9.07 -3.65
C ALA A 166 36.43 9.90 -4.42
N ARG A 167 36.06 11.10 -4.90
CA ARG A 167 36.97 12.03 -5.60
C ARG A 167 38.19 12.37 -4.75
N ARG A 168 38.04 12.47 -3.42
CA ARG A 168 39.16 12.79 -2.51
C ARG A 168 40.02 11.58 -2.15
N VAL A 169 39.46 10.38 -2.25
CA VAL A 169 40.23 9.14 -2.04
C VAL A 169 41.02 8.78 -3.29
N ASP A 170 40.36 8.74 -4.45
CA ASP A 170 40.97 8.38 -5.74
C ASP A 170 40.22 9.06 -6.89
N VAL A 171 40.77 10.19 -7.36
CA VAL A 171 40.22 10.95 -8.49
C VAL A 171 40.16 10.10 -9.75
N GLN A 172 41.23 9.37 -10.08
CA GLN A 172 41.32 8.64 -11.35
C GLN A 172 40.29 7.52 -11.40
N ARG A 173 40.16 6.75 -10.32
CA ARG A 173 39.16 5.68 -10.25
C ARG A 173 37.74 6.23 -10.25
N THR A 174 37.49 7.36 -9.58
CA THR A 174 36.18 8.01 -9.61
C THR A 174 35.82 8.49 -11.01
N LEU A 175 36.75 9.11 -11.73
CA LEU A 175 36.55 9.51 -13.13
C LEU A 175 36.32 8.31 -14.06
N ALA A 176 37.05 7.21 -13.86
CA ALA A 176 36.83 5.97 -14.61
C ALA A 176 35.43 5.38 -14.35
N PHE A 177 34.95 5.42 -13.11
CA PHE A 177 33.61 4.98 -12.76
C PHE A 177 32.53 5.88 -13.41
N LEU A 178 32.64 7.19 -13.27
CA LEU A 178 31.68 8.15 -13.83
C LEU A 178 31.63 8.07 -15.37
N SER A 179 32.78 8.05 -16.03
CA SER A 179 32.87 7.91 -17.49
C SER A 179 32.31 6.58 -17.99
N SER A 180 32.40 5.51 -17.19
CA SER A 180 31.77 4.23 -17.55
C SER A 180 30.26 4.38 -17.71
N TYR A 181 29.62 5.25 -16.92
CA TYR A 181 28.20 5.57 -16.99
C TYR A 181 27.89 6.74 -17.92
N GLY A 182 28.86 7.23 -18.71
CA GLY A 182 28.66 8.37 -19.60
C GLY A 182 28.50 9.71 -18.87
N ILE A 183 28.79 9.76 -17.57
CA ILE A 183 28.65 10.98 -16.75
C ILE A 183 29.90 11.85 -16.98
N PRO A 184 29.74 13.11 -17.43
CA PRO A 184 30.86 14.00 -17.68
C PRO A 184 31.64 14.30 -16.39
N SER A 185 32.96 14.44 -16.53
CA SER A 185 33.90 14.59 -15.43
C SER A 185 34.04 16.00 -14.86
N ALA A 186 33.54 17.01 -15.59
CA ALA A 186 33.80 18.40 -15.29
C ALA A 186 32.61 19.06 -14.60
N ASP A 187 32.89 20.00 -13.71
CA ASP A 187 31.94 20.99 -13.17
C ASP A 187 31.48 21.99 -14.26
N ASP A 188 31.44 21.55 -15.52
CA ASP A 188 31.05 22.31 -16.69
C ASP A 188 29.53 22.45 -16.69
N THR A 189 29.06 23.43 -15.93
CA THR A 189 27.66 23.83 -15.74
C THR A 189 26.93 24.10 -17.06
N SER A 190 27.65 24.29 -18.17
CA SER A 190 27.09 24.52 -19.50
C SER A 190 26.46 23.26 -20.15
N ALA A 191 26.92 22.05 -19.78
CA ALA A 191 26.46 20.79 -20.39
C ALA A 191 25.28 20.12 -19.64
N ILE A 192 24.96 20.58 -18.43
CA ILE A 192 24.01 19.91 -17.52
C ILE A 192 22.55 20.40 -17.76
N SER A 193 22.32 21.26 -18.74
CA SER A 193 21.11 22.09 -18.80
C SER A 193 19.79 21.40 -19.18
N VAL A 194 19.73 20.14 -19.63
CA VAL A 194 18.45 19.54 -20.06
C VAL A 194 18.31 18.01 -19.83
N ALA A 195 19.36 17.30 -19.44
CA ALA A 195 19.30 15.83 -19.36
C ALA A 195 18.77 15.36 -18.00
N LYS A 196 17.71 14.55 -18.03
CA LYS A 196 17.21 13.77 -16.90
C LYS A 196 18.40 13.08 -16.20
N PRO A 197 18.58 13.20 -14.86
CA PRO A 197 19.77 12.67 -14.19
C PRO A 197 19.91 11.17 -14.47
N GLU A 198 21.07 10.76 -14.97
CA GLU A 198 21.33 9.35 -15.25
C GLU A 198 21.55 8.62 -13.92
N LEU A 199 20.50 7.91 -13.49
CA LEU A 199 20.48 7.20 -12.22
C LEU A 199 21.40 5.98 -12.27
N VAL A 200 22.31 5.88 -11.29
CA VAL A 200 23.25 4.77 -11.18
C VAL A 200 22.73 3.73 -10.20
N ARG A 201 22.80 2.44 -10.60
CA ARG A 201 22.41 1.30 -9.74
C ARG A 201 23.48 1.04 -8.67
N ILE A 202 23.02 0.76 -7.46
CA ILE A 202 23.89 0.46 -6.31
C ILE A 202 24.15 -1.06 -6.27
N PRO A 203 25.42 -1.52 -6.34
CA PRO A 203 25.77 -2.93 -6.26
C PRO A 203 25.94 -3.38 -4.79
N PHE A 204 24.81 -3.60 -4.12
CA PHE A 204 24.77 -4.01 -2.71
C PHE A 204 25.60 -5.27 -2.44
N ARG A 205 26.32 -5.29 -1.30
CA ARG A 205 27.14 -6.43 -0.88
C ARG A 205 26.59 -7.10 0.38
N THR A 206 26.67 -8.43 0.43
CA THR A 206 26.07 -9.23 1.52
C THR A 206 26.95 -9.35 2.77
N ASP A 207 28.24 -9.02 2.69
CA ASP A 207 29.22 -9.10 3.79
C ASP A 207 29.25 -7.84 4.68
N GLY A 208 28.51 -6.79 4.31
CA GLY A 208 28.43 -5.55 5.07
C GLY A 208 29.73 -4.74 5.12
N PHE A 209 29.82 -3.82 6.09
CA PHE A 209 30.99 -2.96 6.30
C PHE A 209 31.51 -3.12 7.72
N ARG A 210 32.77 -2.73 7.93
CA ARG A 210 33.31 -2.63 9.29
C ARG A 210 32.71 -1.42 9.99
N GLU A 211 31.79 -1.68 10.91
CA GLU A 211 31.16 -0.68 11.76
C GLU A 211 31.91 -0.52 13.08
N ILE A 212 32.09 0.72 13.51
CA ILE A 212 32.72 1.09 14.77
C ILE A 212 31.84 2.13 15.45
N SER A 213 31.50 1.91 16.72
CA SER A 213 30.71 2.87 17.48
C SER A 213 31.43 4.22 17.60
N ALA A 214 30.70 5.33 17.45
CA ALA A 214 31.25 6.67 17.67
C ALA A 214 31.76 6.86 19.11
N ALA A 215 31.17 6.16 20.09
CA ALA A 215 31.68 6.10 21.45
C ALA A 215 33.12 5.54 21.52
N ALA A 216 33.39 4.45 20.80
CA ALA A 216 34.73 3.86 20.73
C ALA A 216 35.74 4.84 20.13
N MET A 217 35.34 5.60 19.10
CA MET A 217 36.18 6.62 18.47
C MET A 217 36.45 7.85 19.36
N LEU A 218 35.52 8.20 20.24
CA LEU A 218 35.70 9.26 21.24
C LEU A 218 36.55 8.83 22.43
N GLY A 219 36.67 7.51 22.65
CA GLY A 219 37.52 6.88 23.66
C GLY A 219 38.92 6.54 23.16
N SER A 220 39.48 5.45 23.69
CA SER A 220 40.76 4.89 23.21
C SER A 220 40.48 3.78 22.20
N TYR A 221 41.02 3.92 21.00
CA TYR A 221 40.84 2.95 19.91
C TYR A 221 42.17 2.65 19.21
N ASP A 222 42.23 1.53 18.50
CA ASP A 222 43.39 1.17 17.69
C ASP A 222 43.35 1.91 16.35
N GLN A 223 44.34 2.77 16.12
CA GLN A 223 44.46 3.57 14.90
C GLN A 223 44.53 2.71 13.63
N SER A 224 44.97 1.44 13.72
CA SER A 224 45.01 0.52 12.58
C SER A 224 43.63 0.30 11.93
N TRP A 225 42.55 0.58 12.66
CA TRP A 225 41.18 0.39 12.19
C TRP A 225 40.84 1.34 11.04
N ILE A 226 41.28 2.60 11.12
CA ILE A 226 40.92 3.69 10.20
C ILE A 226 42.10 4.27 9.41
N ARG A 227 43.34 3.96 9.78
CA ARG A 227 44.53 4.54 9.14
C ARG A 227 44.57 4.26 7.64
N GLY A 228 44.63 5.33 6.85
CA GLY A 228 44.68 5.29 5.38
C GLY A 228 43.36 4.91 4.71
N LYS A 229 42.26 4.80 5.46
CA LYS A 229 40.95 4.39 4.94
C LYS A 229 39.97 5.56 4.91
N PRO A 230 39.02 5.58 3.96
CA PRO A 230 37.89 6.49 4.02
C PRO A 230 36.95 6.09 5.15
N VAL A 231 36.58 7.08 5.97
CA VAL A 231 35.70 6.91 7.11
C VAL A 231 34.42 7.69 6.86
N LEU A 232 33.26 7.02 6.95
CA LEU A 232 31.96 7.68 6.93
C LEU A 232 31.36 7.66 8.33
N VAL A 233 30.88 8.80 8.79
CA VAL A 233 30.25 8.99 10.09
C VAL A 233 28.77 9.26 9.88
N GLY A 234 27.89 8.53 10.56
CA GLY A 234 26.45 8.76 10.48
C GLY A 234 25.67 7.96 11.53
N PHE A 235 24.34 7.99 11.44
CA PHE A 235 23.47 7.30 12.40
C PHE A 235 23.37 5.80 12.14
N GLY A 236 23.21 5.03 13.21
CA GLY A 236 23.02 3.57 13.13
C GLY A 236 21.59 3.12 12.86
N PRO A 237 21.35 1.79 12.84
CA PRO A 237 20.05 1.22 12.52
C PRO A 237 18.96 1.50 13.58
N THR A 238 19.34 1.77 14.82
CA THR A 238 18.45 1.77 15.99
C THR A 238 17.80 3.12 16.32
N GLU A 239 18.29 4.27 15.81
CA GLU A 239 17.74 5.61 16.13
C GLU A 239 17.64 6.62 14.95
N ILE A 240 16.84 7.69 15.17
CA ILE A 240 16.58 9.06 14.60
C ILE A 240 17.15 9.49 13.20
N GLY A 241 17.81 8.62 12.44
CA GLY A 241 18.42 8.95 11.14
C GLY A 241 17.58 8.63 9.90
N ASP A 242 18.12 8.98 8.74
CA ASP A 242 17.57 8.60 7.43
C ASP A 242 17.66 7.09 7.25
N ARG A 243 16.52 6.40 7.27
CA ARG A 243 16.43 4.95 7.12
C ARG A 243 15.92 4.62 5.73
N LEU A 244 16.71 3.84 5.00
CA LEU A 244 16.42 3.48 3.62
C LEU A 244 16.22 1.98 3.52
N SER A 245 15.07 1.56 3.00
CA SER A 245 14.88 0.16 2.61
C SER A 245 15.79 -0.12 1.41
N THR A 246 16.57 -1.20 1.48
CA THR A 246 17.48 -1.64 0.42
C THR A 246 17.09 -3.06 -0.03
N PRO A 247 17.58 -3.56 -1.18
CA PRO A 247 17.38 -4.95 -1.59
C PRO A 247 17.80 -6.00 -0.54
N LEU A 248 18.73 -5.64 0.36
CA LEU A 248 19.22 -6.53 1.41
C LEU A 248 18.41 -6.43 2.71
N SER A 249 17.67 -5.34 2.95
CA SER A 249 16.84 -5.19 4.16
C SER A 249 15.56 -6.03 4.06
N THR A 250 15.44 -7.09 4.87
CA THR A 250 14.22 -7.92 4.95
C THR A 250 13.32 -7.53 6.12
N GLU A 251 13.89 -7.15 7.26
CA GLU A 251 13.14 -6.84 8.49
C GLU A 251 13.32 -5.39 8.96
N TYR A 252 14.54 -4.86 8.87
CA TYR A 252 14.86 -3.51 9.32
C TYR A 252 15.53 -2.71 8.19
N PRO A 253 15.11 -1.45 7.96
CA PRO A 253 15.72 -0.60 6.96
C PRO A 253 17.19 -0.30 7.31
N THR A 254 18.00 -0.13 6.27
CA THR A 254 19.44 0.11 6.37
C THR A 254 19.70 1.57 6.76
N ALA A 255 20.75 1.82 7.55
CA ALA A 255 21.19 3.17 7.86
C ALA A 255 21.62 3.93 6.59
N GLY A 256 21.25 5.21 6.45
CA GLY A 256 21.62 6.05 5.30
C GLY A 256 23.13 6.06 5.03
N VAL A 257 23.94 6.15 6.09
CA VAL A 257 25.41 6.12 5.99
C VAL A 257 25.95 4.82 5.38
N ALA A 258 25.27 3.69 5.63
CA ALA A 258 25.65 2.41 5.04
C ALA A 258 25.30 2.34 3.54
N VAL A 259 24.22 3.00 3.11
CA VAL A 259 23.92 3.18 1.67
C VAL A 259 24.99 4.04 1.00
N HIS A 260 25.45 5.11 1.65
CA HIS A 260 26.58 5.90 1.15
C HIS A 260 27.88 5.10 1.09
N ALA A 261 28.12 4.17 2.03
CA ALA A 261 29.26 3.26 1.98
C ALA A 261 29.17 2.28 0.80
N GLU A 262 27.98 1.77 0.46
CA GLU A 262 27.76 0.95 -0.74
C GLU A 262 28.12 1.70 -2.02
N ILE A 263 27.66 2.95 -2.13
CA ILE A 263 27.97 3.81 -3.27
C ILE A 263 29.48 4.07 -3.33
N LEU A 264 30.09 4.50 -2.22
CA LEU A 264 31.51 4.81 -2.16
C LEU A 264 32.38 3.60 -2.51
N ASP A 265 32.09 2.44 -1.92
CA ASP A 265 32.85 1.23 -2.22
C ASP A 265 32.67 0.79 -3.68
N SER A 266 31.47 0.92 -4.25
CA SER A 266 31.26 0.60 -5.67
C SER A 266 32.14 1.44 -6.59
N ILE A 267 32.33 2.73 -6.26
CA ILE A 267 33.21 3.63 -7.00
C ILE A 267 34.68 3.22 -6.78
N LEU A 268 35.09 3.03 -5.52
CA LEU A 268 36.48 2.69 -5.17
C LEU A 268 36.90 1.28 -5.59
N THR A 269 35.98 0.37 -5.83
CA THR A 269 36.27 -0.99 -6.34
C THR A 269 36.00 -1.11 -7.84
N GLY A 270 35.39 -0.10 -8.47
CA GLY A 270 34.98 -0.15 -9.88
C GLY A 270 33.84 -1.14 -10.14
N ARG A 271 33.08 -1.54 -9.12
CA ARG A 271 31.94 -2.45 -9.26
C ARG A 271 30.77 -1.68 -9.86
N THR A 272 30.29 -2.12 -11.01
CA THR A 272 29.13 -1.52 -11.69
C THR A 272 28.05 -2.56 -11.89
N VAL A 273 26.79 -2.23 -11.65
CA VAL A 273 25.64 -3.04 -12.07
C VAL A 273 24.79 -2.24 -13.04
N ARG A 274 24.32 -2.88 -14.12
CA ARG A 274 23.52 -2.21 -15.16
C ARG A 274 22.39 -3.09 -15.63
N ASP A 275 21.28 -2.43 -15.97
CA ASP A 275 20.22 -3.06 -16.73
C ASP A 275 20.74 -3.43 -18.14
N LEU A 276 20.26 -4.54 -18.69
CA LEU A 276 20.54 -4.91 -20.07
C LEU A 276 19.92 -3.87 -21.01
N SER A 277 20.57 -3.55 -22.13
CA SER A 277 20.06 -2.54 -23.07
C SER A 277 18.62 -2.87 -23.50
N SER A 278 17.81 -1.86 -23.78
CA SER A 278 16.38 -2.06 -24.08
C SER A 278 16.17 -3.01 -25.27
N TRP A 279 17.04 -2.95 -26.29
CA TRP A 279 16.96 -3.84 -27.45
C TRP A 279 17.38 -5.28 -27.12
N ALA A 280 18.42 -5.47 -26.30
CA ALA A 280 18.88 -6.79 -25.91
C ALA A 280 17.86 -7.46 -24.98
N SER A 281 17.23 -6.69 -24.09
CA SER A 281 16.11 -7.15 -23.25
C SER A 281 14.93 -7.66 -24.09
N VAL A 282 14.59 -6.96 -25.19
CA VAL A 282 13.56 -7.42 -26.15
C VAL A 282 13.97 -8.71 -26.83
N LEU A 283 15.21 -8.80 -27.32
CA LEU A 283 15.70 -9.99 -28.00
C LEU A 283 15.64 -11.23 -27.09
N VAL A 284 16.11 -11.09 -25.85
CA VAL A 284 16.11 -12.19 -24.87
C VAL A 284 14.68 -12.60 -24.49
N LEU A 285 13.75 -11.64 -24.33
CA LEU A 285 12.35 -11.98 -24.07
C LEU A 285 11.71 -12.71 -25.26
N LEU A 286 11.96 -12.26 -26.50
CA LEU A 286 11.44 -12.92 -27.70
C LEU A 286 11.98 -14.36 -27.82
N LEU A 287 13.26 -14.56 -27.52
CA LEU A 287 13.86 -15.89 -27.48
C LEU A 287 13.19 -16.77 -26.43
N ALA A 288 12.95 -16.25 -25.21
CA ALA A 288 12.24 -16.97 -24.16
C ALA A 288 10.81 -17.36 -24.58
N CYS A 289 10.06 -16.43 -25.19
CA CYS A 289 8.73 -16.71 -25.72
C CYS A 289 8.76 -17.79 -26.81
N LEU A 290 9.74 -17.73 -27.73
CA LEU A 290 9.89 -18.73 -28.79
C LEU A 290 10.16 -20.13 -28.19
N VAL A 291 11.07 -20.22 -27.21
CA VAL A 291 11.37 -21.48 -26.51
C VAL A 291 10.12 -22.06 -25.86
N VAL A 292 9.33 -21.22 -25.17
CA VAL A 292 8.06 -21.64 -24.55
C VAL A 292 7.08 -22.15 -25.61
N VAL A 293 6.80 -21.37 -26.66
CA VAL A 293 5.84 -21.77 -27.70
C VAL A 293 6.25 -23.07 -28.38
N VAL A 294 7.51 -23.24 -28.76
CA VAL A 294 7.99 -24.46 -29.42
C VAL A 294 7.88 -25.66 -28.47
N THR A 295 8.27 -25.50 -27.20
CA THR A 295 8.28 -26.60 -26.23
C THR A 295 6.86 -27.09 -25.92
N PHE A 296 5.92 -26.19 -25.63
CA PHE A 296 4.56 -26.58 -25.25
C PHE A 296 3.67 -26.97 -26.43
N ARG A 297 4.07 -26.64 -27.67
CA ARG A 297 3.41 -27.15 -28.87
C ARG A 297 3.89 -28.55 -29.25
N THR A 298 5.13 -28.90 -28.93
CA THR A 298 5.73 -30.21 -29.24
C THR A 298 5.45 -31.27 -28.17
N TRP A 299 5.48 -30.89 -26.89
CA TRP A 299 5.27 -31.80 -25.76
C TRP A 299 3.95 -31.51 -25.05
N ARG A 300 3.22 -32.54 -24.64
CA ARG A 300 1.92 -32.44 -23.93
C ARG A 300 1.85 -33.33 -22.69
N GLY A 301 0.84 -33.12 -21.85
CA GLY A 301 0.58 -33.92 -20.65
C GLY A 301 1.63 -33.70 -19.55
N TRP A 302 1.94 -34.77 -18.79
CA TRP A 302 2.86 -34.70 -17.64
C TRP A 302 4.28 -34.24 -18.00
N ILE A 303 4.76 -34.55 -19.22
CA ILE A 303 6.09 -34.12 -19.68
C ILE A 303 6.15 -32.59 -19.79
N ALA A 304 5.07 -31.96 -20.28
CA ALA A 304 4.99 -30.51 -20.39
C ALA A 304 5.03 -29.83 -19.01
N ILE A 305 4.39 -30.44 -18.00
CA ILE A 305 4.44 -29.95 -16.61
C ILE A 305 5.87 -30.02 -16.07
N GLY A 306 6.59 -31.13 -16.32
CA GLY A 306 8.01 -31.23 -15.94
C GLY A 306 8.88 -30.17 -16.64
N LEU A 307 8.71 -30.01 -17.95
CA LEU A 307 9.44 -29.02 -18.75
C LEU A 307 9.15 -27.57 -18.30
N PHE A 308 7.94 -27.28 -17.84
CA PHE A 308 7.59 -25.99 -17.26
C PHE A 308 8.49 -25.63 -16.08
N PHE A 309 8.62 -26.51 -15.09
CA PHE A 309 9.47 -26.26 -13.92
C PHE A 309 10.95 -26.15 -14.29
N VAL A 310 11.41 -26.97 -15.24
CA VAL A 310 12.79 -26.91 -15.73
C VAL A 310 13.07 -25.57 -16.41
N ILE A 311 12.21 -25.11 -17.32
CA ILE A 311 12.40 -23.84 -18.02
C ILE A 311 12.30 -22.66 -17.06
N ALA A 312 11.34 -22.67 -16.12
CA ALA A 312 11.22 -21.65 -15.09
C ALA A 312 12.50 -21.58 -14.23
N THR A 313 13.01 -22.73 -13.77
CA THR A 313 14.24 -22.81 -12.97
C THR A 313 15.45 -22.32 -13.75
N LEU A 314 15.62 -22.76 -15.00
CA LEU A 314 16.70 -22.30 -15.88
C LEU A 314 16.64 -20.78 -16.13
N THR A 315 15.44 -20.23 -16.28
CA THR A 315 15.25 -18.77 -16.47
C THR A 315 15.65 -17.99 -15.22
N TYR A 316 15.26 -18.47 -14.05
CA TYR A 316 15.65 -17.88 -12.76
C TYR A 316 17.17 -17.94 -12.56
N VAL A 317 17.76 -19.13 -12.73
CA VAL A 317 19.21 -19.36 -12.58
C VAL A 317 20.01 -18.55 -13.60
N ALA A 318 19.56 -18.44 -14.85
CA ALA A 318 20.21 -17.62 -15.86
C ALA A 318 20.25 -16.14 -15.45
N GLY A 319 19.15 -15.62 -14.89
CA GLY A 319 19.12 -14.25 -14.35
C GLY A 319 20.16 -14.02 -13.25
N LEU A 320 20.24 -14.95 -12.29
CA LEU A 320 21.22 -14.91 -11.20
C LEU A 320 22.67 -15.02 -11.71
N VAL A 321 22.94 -15.98 -12.60
CA VAL A 321 24.29 -16.22 -13.14
C VAL A 321 24.78 -15.01 -13.93
N VAL A 322 23.94 -14.37 -14.74
CA VAL A 322 24.35 -13.19 -15.50
C VAL A 322 24.56 -11.97 -14.59
N LEU A 323 23.80 -11.83 -13.50
CA LEU A 323 24.10 -10.81 -12.50
C LEU A 323 25.49 -11.04 -11.88
N ILE A 324 25.79 -12.27 -11.47
CA ILE A 324 27.07 -12.59 -10.82
C ILE A 324 28.25 -12.50 -11.79
N ALA A 325 28.11 -13.01 -13.02
CA ALA A 325 29.21 -13.15 -13.96
C ALA A 325 29.45 -11.90 -14.82
N ALA A 326 28.40 -11.14 -15.15
CA ALA A 326 28.49 -10.00 -16.07
C ALA A 326 28.02 -8.67 -15.44
N ALA A 327 27.55 -8.69 -14.19
CA ALA A 327 26.96 -7.53 -13.52
C ALA A 327 25.83 -6.87 -14.34
N ARG A 328 25.08 -7.70 -15.07
CA ARG A 328 23.92 -7.29 -15.87
C ARG A 328 22.63 -7.86 -15.30
N ILE A 329 21.60 -7.02 -15.22
CA ILE A 329 20.26 -7.43 -14.80
C ILE A 329 19.46 -7.84 -16.04
N LEU A 330 19.05 -9.11 -16.11
CA LEU A 330 18.11 -9.59 -17.13
C LEU A 330 16.67 -9.24 -16.77
N PRO A 331 15.77 -9.12 -17.76
CA PRO A 331 14.32 -9.03 -17.54
C PRO A 331 13.72 -10.40 -17.14
N ALA A 332 14.33 -11.08 -16.16
CA ALA A 332 13.99 -12.43 -15.75
C ALA A 332 12.55 -12.56 -15.24
N GLY A 333 12.00 -11.52 -14.60
CA GLY A 333 10.58 -11.46 -14.21
C GLY A 333 9.64 -11.47 -15.42
N SER A 334 9.94 -10.70 -16.46
CA SER A 334 9.16 -10.75 -17.72
C SER A 334 9.30 -12.08 -18.44
N MET A 335 10.50 -12.69 -18.42
CA MET A 335 10.74 -14.01 -18.98
C MET A 335 9.97 -15.10 -18.23
N LEU A 336 9.98 -15.09 -16.90
CA LEU A 336 9.20 -16.04 -16.08
C LEU A 336 7.70 -15.88 -16.29
N LEU A 337 7.22 -14.65 -16.47
CA LEU A 337 5.82 -14.43 -16.83
C LEU A 337 5.49 -15.03 -18.20
N ALA A 338 6.38 -14.93 -19.18
CA ALA A 338 6.21 -15.60 -20.47
C ALA A 338 6.20 -17.13 -20.32
N VAL A 339 7.00 -17.69 -19.42
CA VAL A 339 6.98 -19.12 -19.07
C VAL A 339 5.67 -19.51 -18.38
N LEU A 340 5.11 -18.65 -17.52
CA LEU A 340 3.86 -18.88 -16.80
C LEU A 340 2.63 -18.83 -17.70
N ILE A 341 2.51 -17.77 -18.51
CA ILE A 341 1.33 -17.51 -19.34
C ILE A 341 1.38 -18.24 -20.68
N GLY A 342 2.59 -18.44 -21.23
CA GLY A 342 2.78 -19.03 -22.56
C GLY A 342 2.10 -20.39 -22.76
N PRO A 343 2.21 -21.36 -21.84
CA PRO A 343 1.51 -22.64 -21.94
C PRO A 343 -0.02 -22.49 -22.04
N MET A 344 -0.60 -21.59 -21.23
CA MET A 344 -2.04 -21.32 -21.24
C MET A 344 -2.49 -20.78 -22.60
N LEU A 345 -1.71 -19.85 -23.18
CA LEU A 345 -2.01 -19.29 -24.50
C LEU A 345 -1.86 -20.32 -25.62
N VAL A 346 -0.83 -21.16 -25.57
CA VAL A 346 -0.62 -22.24 -26.56
C VAL A 346 -1.78 -23.22 -26.54
N TYR A 347 -2.20 -23.67 -25.35
CA TYR A 347 -3.30 -24.63 -25.23
C TYR A 347 -4.67 -24.02 -25.54
N ALA A 348 -4.91 -22.76 -25.19
CA ALA A 348 -6.12 -22.05 -25.59
C ALA A 348 -6.22 -21.94 -27.13
N ALA A 349 -5.10 -21.61 -27.80
CA ALA A 349 -5.06 -21.55 -29.26
C ALA A 349 -5.30 -22.93 -29.91
N ASP A 350 -4.71 -23.99 -29.35
CA ASP A 350 -4.94 -25.37 -29.81
C ASP A 350 -6.40 -25.80 -29.60
N PHE A 351 -7.00 -25.46 -28.46
CA PHE A 351 -8.40 -25.76 -28.15
C PHE A 351 -9.36 -25.12 -29.16
N VAL A 352 -9.20 -23.82 -29.46
CA VAL A 352 -10.00 -23.11 -30.47
C VAL A 352 -9.86 -23.76 -31.86
N MET A 353 -8.67 -24.27 -32.18
CA MET A 353 -8.43 -24.95 -33.46
C MET A 353 -9.13 -26.31 -33.53
N VAL A 354 -9.12 -27.08 -32.43
CA VAL A 354 -9.84 -28.35 -32.31
C VAL A 354 -11.34 -28.14 -32.38
N GLU A 355 -11.89 -27.17 -31.64
CA GLU A 355 -13.31 -26.85 -31.65
C GLU A 355 -13.81 -26.53 -33.07
N ARG A 356 -13.09 -25.67 -33.80
CA ARG A 356 -13.41 -25.34 -35.20
C ARG A 356 -13.37 -26.58 -36.10
N SER A 357 -12.39 -27.46 -35.91
CA SER A 357 -12.28 -28.71 -36.68
C SER A 357 -13.46 -29.65 -36.40
N VAL A 358 -13.84 -29.83 -35.15
CA VAL A 358 -14.97 -30.69 -34.74
C VAL A 358 -16.27 -30.12 -35.29
N ALA A 359 -16.50 -28.81 -35.18
CA ALA A 359 -17.68 -28.15 -35.73
C ALA A 359 -17.80 -28.34 -37.25
N GLN A 360 -16.67 -28.23 -37.98
CA GLN A 360 -16.64 -28.50 -39.43
C GLN A 360 -16.95 -29.95 -39.78
N GLN A 361 -16.41 -30.91 -39.01
CA GLN A 361 -16.69 -32.34 -39.22
C GLN A 361 -18.15 -32.69 -38.94
N LEU A 362 -18.76 -32.11 -37.90
CA LEU A 362 -20.17 -32.29 -37.58
C LEU A 362 -21.10 -31.74 -38.66
N LEU A 363 -20.78 -30.57 -39.22
CA LEU A 363 -21.51 -30.00 -40.38
C LEU A 363 -21.40 -30.92 -41.61
N GLY A 364 -20.20 -31.45 -41.87
CA GLY A 364 -19.97 -32.43 -42.94
C GLY A 364 -20.79 -33.71 -42.75
N MET A 365 -20.81 -34.26 -41.54
CA MET A 365 -21.54 -35.48 -41.21
C MET A 365 -23.06 -35.29 -41.31
N ARG A 366 -23.61 -34.15 -40.88
CA ARG A 366 -25.02 -33.80 -41.06
C ARG A 366 -25.43 -33.78 -42.53
N SER A 367 -24.56 -33.25 -43.41
CA SER A 367 -24.78 -33.26 -44.85
C SER A 367 -24.68 -34.64 -45.50
N TRP A 368 -23.92 -35.57 -44.89
CA TRP A 368 -23.78 -36.94 -45.36
C TRP A 368 -25.00 -37.78 -44.96
N LEU A 369 -25.47 -37.63 -43.72
CA LEU A 369 -26.66 -38.30 -43.20
C LEU A 369 -27.93 -37.89 -43.94
N SER A 370 -28.07 -36.62 -44.35
CA SER A 370 -29.22 -36.21 -45.16
C SER A 370 -29.26 -36.85 -46.56
N ARG A 371 -28.13 -37.40 -47.03
CA ARG A 371 -28.00 -38.02 -48.36
C ARG A 371 -28.16 -39.54 -48.36
N HIS A 372 -27.93 -40.23 -47.23
CA HIS A 372 -27.84 -41.70 -47.18
C HIS A 372 -29.02 -42.40 -46.49
N THR A 373 -30.08 -41.69 -46.10
CA THR A 373 -31.24 -42.26 -45.35
C THR A 373 -32.27 -43.02 -46.19
N LYS A 374 -32.02 -43.33 -47.47
CA LYS A 374 -33.01 -44.02 -48.33
C LYS A 374 -32.77 -45.51 -48.59
N THR A 375 -31.65 -46.10 -48.19
CA THR A 375 -31.35 -47.52 -48.42
C THR A 375 -30.46 -48.09 -47.33
N ALA A 376 -31.03 -48.77 -46.32
CA ALA A 376 -30.25 -49.47 -45.29
C ALA A 376 -30.96 -50.77 -44.81
N SER A 377 -30.17 -51.84 -44.66
CA SER A 377 -30.49 -53.24 -44.32
C SER A 377 -30.36 -53.56 -42.81
N SER A 378 -30.58 -54.82 -42.39
CA SER A 378 -30.83 -55.18 -40.97
C SER A 378 -29.62 -55.18 -40.02
N ASP A 379 -28.38 -55.32 -40.49
CA ASP A 379 -27.18 -55.15 -39.63
C ASP A 379 -26.93 -53.67 -39.28
N GLU A 380 -27.35 -52.76 -40.16
CA GLU A 380 -27.30 -51.31 -39.91
C GLU A 380 -28.28 -50.88 -38.80
N ARG A 381 -29.25 -51.72 -38.41
CA ARG A 381 -30.18 -51.44 -37.29
C ARG A 381 -29.51 -51.54 -35.92
N ALA A 382 -28.52 -52.41 -35.75
CA ALA A 382 -27.71 -52.49 -34.53
C ALA A 382 -26.71 -51.33 -34.45
N GLU A 383 -26.17 -50.90 -35.59
CA GLU A 383 -25.41 -49.64 -35.66
C GLU A 383 -26.30 -48.40 -35.48
N LEU A 384 -27.60 -48.50 -35.82
CA LEU A 384 -28.59 -47.45 -35.58
C LEU A 384 -28.96 -47.33 -34.11
N SER A 385 -28.96 -48.42 -33.34
CA SER A 385 -29.43 -48.41 -31.96
C SER A 385 -28.48 -47.62 -31.06
N TRP A 386 -27.16 -47.80 -31.18
CA TRP A 386 -26.20 -47.00 -30.42
C TRP A 386 -26.18 -45.53 -30.86
N LYS A 387 -26.47 -45.25 -32.14
CA LYS A 387 -26.64 -43.87 -32.65
C LYS A 387 -27.92 -43.22 -32.10
N LEU A 388 -28.99 -43.99 -31.93
CA LEU A 388 -30.23 -43.55 -31.27
C LEU A 388 -30.01 -43.28 -29.79
N ASP A 389 -29.23 -44.12 -29.12
CA ASP A 389 -28.83 -43.93 -27.72
C ASP A 389 -27.95 -42.68 -27.57
N LEU A 390 -26.98 -42.48 -28.48
CA LEU A 390 -26.16 -41.26 -28.54
C LEU A 390 -27.01 -40.02 -28.81
N LEU A 391 -28.02 -40.11 -29.67
CA LEU A 391 -28.96 -39.02 -29.93
C LEU A 391 -29.81 -38.69 -28.71
N GLN A 392 -30.29 -39.69 -27.97
CA GLN A 392 -31.00 -39.48 -26.71
C GLN A 392 -30.09 -38.89 -25.63
N GLN A 393 -28.84 -39.34 -25.55
CA GLN A 393 -27.85 -38.80 -24.63
C GLN A 393 -27.51 -37.34 -24.97
N LEU A 394 -27.31 -37.02 -26.25
CA LEU A 394 -27.14 -35.65 -26.73
C LEU A 394 -28.36 -34.78 -26.47
N GLN A 395 -29.57 -35.31 -26.67
CA GLN A 395 -30.80 -34.57 -26.40
C GLN A 395 -30.96 -34.30 -24.89
N THR A 396 -30.52 -35.24 -24.05
CA THR A 396 -30.52 -35.08 -22.60
C THR A 396 -29.47 -34.07 -22.14
N GLU A 397 -28.25 -34.10 -22.67
CA GLU A 397 -27.23 -33.09 -22.39
C GLU A 397 -27.62 -31.70 -22.89
N LEU A 398 -28.17 -31.60 -24.10
CA LEU A 398 -28.67 -30.34 -24.65
C LEU A 398 -29.83 -29.79 -23.81
N GLY A 399 -30.72 -30.66 -23.34
CA GLY A 399 -31.78 -30.30 -22.40
C GLY A 399 -31.22 -29.79 -21.06
N SER A 400 -30.21 -30.46 -20.51
CA SER A 400 -29.53 -30.04 -19.29
C SER A 400 -28.81 -28.71 -19.44
N LEU A 401 -28.10 -28.49 -20.55
CA LEU A 401 -27.45 -27.22 -20.87
C LEU A 401 -28.47 -26.10 -21.06
N TYR A 402 -29.61 -26.38 -21.70
CA TYR A 402 -30.69 -25.41 -21.85
C TYR A 402 -31.27 -25.00 -20.49
N GLU A 403 -31.56 -25.97 -19.62
CA GLU A 403 -32.05 -25.69 -18.25
C GLU A 403 -31.00 -24.97 -17.40
N LEU A 404 -29.71 -25.29 -17.54
CA LEU A 404 -28.62 -24.57 -16.88
C LEU A 404 -28.57 -23.11 -17.33
N HIS A 405 -28.58 -22.84 -18.65
CA HIS A 405 -28.57 -21.48 -19.18
C HIS A 405 -29.80 -20.69 -18.75
N LYS A 406 -30.99 -21.32 -18.75
CA LYS A 406 -32.22 -20.73 -18.28
C LYS A 406 -32.15 -20.39 -16.79
N THR A 407 -31.65 -21.32 -15.96
CA THR A 407 -31.47 -21.11 -14.52
C THR A 407 -30.48 -19.98 -14.24
N LEU A 408 -29.36 -19.93 -14.98
CA LEU A 408 -28.38 -18.84 -14.87
C LEU A 408 -29.04 -17.49 -15.18
N LEU A 409 -29.77 -17.41 -16.29
CA LEU A 409 -30.47 -16.19 -16.69
C LEU A 409 -31.57 -15.77 -15.70
N GLU A 410 -32.29 -16.73 -15.11
CA GLU A 410 -33.31 -16.46 -14.08
C GLU A 410 -32.70 -16.10 -12.71
N SER A 411 -31.45 -16.49 -12.46
CA SER A 411 -30.73 -16.21 -11.21
C SER A 411 -29.99 -14.87 -11.19
N THR A 412 -29.75 -14.24 -12.36
CA THR A 412 -29.05 -12.96 -12.42
C THR A 412 -29.90 -11.85 -11.79
N GLN A 413 -29.28 -11.02 -10.97
CA GLN A 413 -29.91 -9.86 -10.36
C GLN A 413 -30.11 -8.70 -11.35
N ASP A 414 -29.29 -8.63 -12.40
CA ASP A 414 -29.44 -7.66 -13.48
C ASP A 414 -30.76 -7.88 -14.22
N LEU A 415 -31.40 -6.80 -14.69
CA LEU A 415 -32.61 -6.90 -15.49
C LEU A 415 -32.20 -7.19 -16.94
N VAL A 416 -32.64 -8.32 -17.49
CA VAL A 416 -32.28 -8.73 -18.85
C VAL A 416 -33.54 -8.93 -19.69
N ALA A 417 -33.59 -8.27 -20.85
CA ALA A 417 -34.65 -8.40 -21.84
C ALA A 417 -34.06 -8.53 -23.25
N ILE A 418 -34.64 -9.41 -24.06
CA ILE A 418 -34.23 -9.70 -25.43
C ILE A 418 -35.39 -9.34 -26.36
N PHE A 419 -35.11 -8.54 -27.37
CA PHE A 419 -36.07 -8.05 -28.36
C PHE A 419 -35.75 -8.60 -29.75
N ASP A 420 -36.77 -8.83 -30.57
CA ASP A 420 -36.61 -9.19 -31.97
C ASP A 420 -36.23 -7.97 -32.85
N HIS A 421 -36.01 -8.21 -34.15
CA HIS A 421 -35.72 -7.17 -35.14
C HIS A 421 -36.81 -6.10 -35.31
N ARG A 422 -38.04 -6.36 -34.83
CA ARG A 422 -39.18 -5.42 -34.82
C ARG A 422 -39.33 -4.74 -33.47
N GLY A 423 -38.42 -5.01 -32.53
CA GLY A 423 -38.45 -4.48 -31.18
C GLY A 423 -39.46 -5.18 -30.26
N LYS A 424 -40.01 -6.34 -30.59
CA LYS A 424 -40.94 -7.07 -29.72
C LYS A 424 -40.17 -7.94 -28.71
N LEU A 425 -40.58 -7.93 -27.45
CA LEU A 425 -39.98 -8.76 -26.39
C LEU A 425 -40.10 -10.25 -26.73
N LEU A 426 -38.96 -10.93 -26.83
CA LEU A 426 -38.83 -12.37 -27.04
C LEU A 426 -38.64 -13.11 -25.74
N LEU A 427 -37.79 -12.58 -24.86
CA LEU A 427 -37.40 -13.24 -23.62
C LEU A 427 -37.00 -12.21 -22.56
N SER A 428 -37.36 -12.46 -21.31
CA SER A 428 -36.90 -11.66 -20.16
C SER A 428 -36.62 -12.57 -18.98
N ASN A 429 -35.71 -12.17 -18.10
CA ASN A 429 -35.53 -12.86 -16.83
C ASN A 429 -36.57 -12.44 -15.79
N ARG A 430 -36.65 -13.20 -14.69
CA ARG A 430 -37.56 -12.92 -13.57
C ARG A 430 -37.34 -11.51 -13.01
N SER A 431 -36.09 -11.10 -12.81
CA SER A 431 -35.74 -9.78 -12.29
C SER A 431 -36.34 -8.65 -13.15
N PHE A 432 -36.23 -8.74 -14.48
CA PHE A 432 -36.85 -7.78 -15.41
C PHE A 432 -38.39 -7.82 -15.33
N ALA A 433 -38.99 -9.01 -15.25
CA ALA A 433 -40.44 -9.15 -15.15
C ALA A 433 -40.98 -8.54 -13.84
N ASP A 434 -40.29 -8.73 -12.72
CA ASP A 434 -40.66 -8.18 -11.42
C ASP A 434 -40.53 -6.65 -11.37
N ALA A 435 -39.47 -6.11 -11.99
CA ALA A 435 -39.20 -4.67 -12.02
C ALA A 435 -40.10 -3.91 -13.00
N TYR A 436 -40.35 -4.46 -14.20
CA TYR A 436 -41.10 -3.77 -15.26
C TYR A 436 -42.60 -4.07 -15.24
N GLN A 437 -42.99 -5.27 -14.77
CA GLN A 437 -44.36 -5.81 -14.80
C GLN A 437 -45.02 -5.71 -16.19
N PRO A 438 -44.48 -6.40 -17.21
CA PRO A 438 -45.04 -6.33 -18.56
C PRO A 438 -46.44 -6.94 -18.61
N ASP A 439 -47.36 -6.28 -19.34
CA ASP A 439 -48.73 -6.77 -19.57
C ASP A 439 -48.70 -8.04 -20.43
N PRO A 440 -49.18 -9.20 -19.92
CA PRO A 440 -49.11 -10.47 -20.63
C PRO A 440 -49.96 -10.52 -21.91
N GLU A 441 -50.97 -9.65 -22.08
CA GLU A 441 -51.87 -9.67 -23.24
C GLU A 441 -51.42 -8.75 -24.38
N ARG A 442 -50.73 -7.64 -24.07
CA ARG A 442 -50.32 -6.63 -25.07
C ARG A 442 -48.88 -6.78 -25.56
N GLY A 443 -48.04 -7.49 -24.82
CA GLY A 443 -46.60 -7.60 -25.11
C GLY A 443 -45.87 -6.27 -24.93
N LEU A 444 -44.53 -6.34 -24.83
CA LEU A 444 -43.68 -5.16 -24.65
C LEU A 444 -42.87 -4.90 -25.92
N THR A 445 -42.84 -3.64 -26.39
CA THR A 445 -41.89 -3.21 -27.43
C THR A 445 -40.71 -2.42 -26.85
N LEU A 446 -39.59 -2.42 -27.57
CA LEU A 446 -38.39 -1.67 -27.22
C LEU A 446 -38.68 -0.16 -27.15
N GLU A 447 -39.55 0.36 -28.02
CA GLU A 447 -39.99 1.77 -27.99
C GLU A 447 -40.76 2.08 -26.69
N GLN A 448 -41.69 1.22 -26.27
CA GLN A 448 -42.42 1.39 -25.01
C GLN A 448 -41.50 1.31 -23.78
N LEU A 449 -40.47 0.45 -23.83
CA LEU A 449 -39.45 0.39 -22.80
C LEU A 449 -38.66 1.71 -22.75
N MET A 450 -38.24 2.23 -23.91
CA MET A 450 -37.49 3.48 -23.99
C MET A 450 -38.31 4.70 -23.54
N ASP A 451 -39.61 4.75 -23.82
CA ASP A 451 -40.51 5.83 -23.39
C ASP A 451 -40.68 5.91 -21.87
N ARG A 452 -40.56 4.78 -21.16
CA ARG A 452 -40.66 4.72 -19.69
C ARG A 452 -39.35 5.08 -18.99
N LEU A 453 -38.23 5.09 -19.71
CA LEU A 453 -36.92 5.42 -19.17
C LEU A 453 -36.68 6.92 -19.18
N THR A 454 -36.19 7.45 -18.06
CA THR A 454 -35.77 8.85 -17.98
C THR A 454 -34.24 8.94 -18.02
N PRO A 455 -33.63 9.68 -18.97
CA PRO A 455 -32.17 9.80 -19.02
C PRO A 455 -31.66 10.51 -17.76
N ALA A 456 -30.54 10.02 -17.22
CA ALA A 456 -29.92 10.63 -16.03
C ALA A 456 -29.13 11.93 -16.33
N GLY A 457 -28.95 12.27 -17.62
CA GLY A 457 -28.24 13.46 -18.11
C GLY A 457 -29.04 14.28 -19.13
N ALA A 458 -28.45 15.37 -19.62
CA ALA A 458 -29.09 16.34 -20.53
C ALA A 458 -29.25 15.85 -21.99
N ASP A 459 -28.54 14.78 -22.37
CA ASP A 459 -28.61 14.21 -23.71
C ASP A 459 -29.51 12.96 -23.71
N SER A 460 -30.32 12.82 -24.76
CA SER A 460 -31.03 11.56 -25.06
C SER A 460 -30.02 10.40 -25.12
N PRO A 461 -30.39 9.17 -24.71
CA PRO A 461 -29.47 8.04 -24.69
C PRO A 461 -28.92 7.76 -26.10
N GLN A 462 -27.76 8.31 -26.42
CA GLN A 462 -27.06 8.13 -27.68
C GLN A 462 -25.75 7.39 -27.41
N GLY A 463 -25.86 6.06 -27.35
CA GLY A 463 -24.72 5.18 -27.13
C GLY A 463 -25.15 3.75 -26.81
N PRO A 464 -24.25 2.76 -26.95
CA PRO A 464 -24.53 1.37 -26.56
C PRO A 464 -24.66 1.19 -25.04
N GLU A 465 -24.26 2.18 -24.24
CA GLU A 465 -24.35 2.20 -22.78
C GLU A 465 -24.79 3.60 -22.32
N SER A 466 -25.84 3.68 -21.50
CA SER A 466 -26.47 4.93 -21.05
C SER A 466 -27.03 4.80 -19.64
N GLU A 467 -26.97 5.86 -18.84
CA GLU A 467 -27.55 5.88 -17.50
C GLU A 467 -29.00 6.35 -17.54
N VAL A 468 -29.90 5.54 -16.98
CA VAL A 468 -31.35 5.74 -17.05
C VAL A 468 -32.00 5.48 -15.71
N TYR A 469 -33.06 6.23 -15.42
CA TYR A 469 -33.95 5.99 -14.30
C TYR A 469 -35.12 5.12 -14.75
N LEU A 470 -35.36 4.04 -14.01
CA LEU A 470 -36.54 3.19 -14.12
C LEU A 470 -37.24 3.19 -12.74
N ASP A 471 -38.47 3.69 -12.68
CA ASP A 471 -39.28 3.80 -11.44
C ASP A 471 -38.51 4.39 -10.22
N ARG A 472 -37.70 5.43 -10.48
CA ARG A 472 -36.85 6.18 -9.52
C ARG A 472 -35.55 5.51 -9.08
N GLU A 473 -35.22 4.34 -9.59
CA GLU A 473 -33.91 3.72 -9.39
C GLU A 473 -32.99 3.94 -10.59
N LEU A 474 -31.71 4.17 -10.32
CA LEU A 474 -30.69 4.45 -11.34
C LEU A 474 -30.06 3.14 -11.83
N TYR A 475 -30.14 2.93 -13.14
CA TYR A 475 -29.57 1.78 -13.84
C TYR A 475 -28.60 2.22 -14.93
N SER A 476 -27.56 1.42 -15.15
CA SER A 476 -26.79 1.46 -16.40
C SER A 476 -27.48 0.55 -17.41
N LEU A 477 -28.07 1.13 -18.45
CA LEU A 477 -28.67 0.43 -19.57
C LEU A 477 -27.61 0.21 -20.64
N ARG A 478 -27.42 -1.05 -21.05
CA ARG A 478 -26.62 -1.40 -22.21
C ARG A 478 -27.48 -2.12 -23.26
N LEU A 479 -27.41 -1.64 -24.50
CA LEU A 479 -28.12 -2.18 -25.65
C LEU A 479 -27.10 -2.83 -26.61
N VAL A 480 -27.14 -4.15 -26.74
CA VAL A 480 -26.22 -4.90 -27.59
C VAL A 480 -26.99 -5.58 -28.72
N PRO A 481 -26.65 -5.32 -30.00
CA PRO A 481 -27.25 -6.02 -31.12
C PRO A 481 -26.78 -7.48 -31.14
N LEU A 482 -27.74 -8.40 -31.29
CA LEU A 482 -27.50 -9.82 -31.46
C LEU A 482 -27.40 -10.19 -32.95
N PRO A 483 -26.44 -11.06 -33.32
CA PRO A 483 -26.42 -11.63 -34.65
C PRO A 483 -27.66 -12.51 -34.92
N PRO A 484 -28.00 -12.77 -36.19
CA PRO A 484 -29.12 -13.64 -36.55
C PRO A 484 -29.03 -15.01 -35.86
N THR A 485 -30.12 -15.42 -35.20
CA THR A 485 -30.26 -16.73 -34.55
C THR A 485 -31.45 -17.49 -35.12
N THR A 486 -31.59 -18.78 -34.79
CA THR A 486 -32.75 -19.59 -35.18
C THR A 486 -34.08 -19.04 -34.63
N LEU A 487 -34.05 -18.33 -33.49
CA LEU A 487 -35.20 -17.70 -32.86
C LEU A 487 -35.50 -16.30 -33.42
N SER A 488 -34.48 -15.58 -33.91
CA SER A 488 -34.65 -14.31 -34.64
C SER A 488 -33.76 -14.27 -35.90
N PRO A 489 -34.29 -14.67 -37.06
CA PRO A 489 -33.53 -14.79 -38.32
C PRO A 489 -32.97 -13.47 -38.86
N SER A 490 -33.47 -12.34 -38.36
CA SER A 490 -33.07 -10.99 -38.78
C SER A 490 -32.20 -10.27 -37.74
N GLY A 491 -31.76 -10.97 -36.68
CA GLY A 491 -31.06 -10.37 -35.54
C GLY A 491 -32.02 -9.84 -34.46
N GLY A 492 -31.48 -9.36 -33.35
CA GLY A 492 -32.27 -8.82 -32.23
C GLY A 492 -31.45 -7.87 -31.36
N THR A 493 -31.99 -7.46 -30.23
CA THR A 493 -31.30 -6.56 -29.29
C THR A 493 -31.44 -7.09 -27.87
N ILE A 494 -30.32 -7.20 -27.14
CA ILE A 494 -30.35 -7.43 -25.69
C ILE A 494 -30.27 -6.08 -24.99
N ALA A 495 -31.21 -5.85 -24.07
CA ALA A 495 -31.15 -4.79 -23.08
C ALA A 495 -30.77 -5.39 -21.73
N THR A 496 -29.65 -4.91 -21.16
CA THR A 496 -29.23 -5.25 -19.79
C THR A 496 -29.24 -3.99 -18.93
N PHE A 497 -29.86 -4.08 -17.75
CA PHE A 497 -29.86 -3.03 -16.74
C PHE A 497 -29.09 -3.50 -15.51
N THR A 498 -27.97 -2.84 -15.23
CA THR A 498 -27.17 -3.09 -14.02
C THR A 498 -27.48 -1.99 -13.00
N SER A 499 -27.93 -2.39 -11.80
CA SER A 499 -28.24 -1.44 -10.73
C SER A 499 -26.96 -0.71 -10.27
N LEU A 500 -27.00 0.62 -10.25
CA LEU A 500 -25.88 1.43 -9.74
C LEU A 500 -26.00 1.75 -8.25
N ARG A 501 -27.07 1.28 -7.58
CA ARG A 501 -27.46 1.65 -6.21
C ARG A 501 -26.36 1.42 -5.16
N THR A 502 -25.73 0.24 -5.15
CA THR A 502 -24.65 -0.07 -4.19
C THR A 502 -23.39 0.75 -4.42
N ARG A 503 -23.14 1.20 -5.66
CA ARG A 503 -21.97 1.99 -6.00
C ARG A 503 -22.19 3.46 -5.66
N THR A 504 -23.33 4.04 -6.04
CA THR A 504 -23.66 5.42 -5.75
C THR A 504 -23.89 5.67 -4.27
N GLU A 505 -24.52 4.76 -3.52
CA GLU A 505 -24.66 4.88 -2.06
C GLU A 505 -23.29 4.85 -1.36
N ARG A 506 -22.36 4.00 -1.81
CA ARG A 506 -20.98 3.95 -1.28
C ARG A 506 -20.17 5.19 -1.66
N ASP A 507 -20.26 5.63 -2.91
CA ASP A 507 -19.54 6.81 -3.39
C ASP A 507 -20.11 8.10 -2.77
N ARG A 508 -21.42 8.15 -2.52
CA ARG A 508 -22.09 9.24 -1.81
C ARG A 508 -21.70 9.27 -0.34
N ALA A 509 -21.77 8.14 0.37
CA ALA A 509 -21.31 8.05 1.76
C ALA A 509 -19.81 8.40 1.88
N ARG A 510 -18.98 7.98 0.92
CA ARG A 510 -17.56 8.35 0.85
C ARG A 510 -17.34 9.82 0.57
N SER A 511 -18.11 10.42 -0.33
CA SER A 511 -18.00 11.84 -0.69
C SER A 511 -18.51 12.75 0.43
N GLU A 512 -19.62 12.39 1.08
CA GLU A 512 -20.13 13.06 2.27
C GLU A 512 -19.12 12.95 3.43
N ALA A 513 -18.48 11.79 3.61
CA ALA A 513 -17.39 11.60 4.58
C ALA A 513 -16.16 12.47 4.26
N LEU A 514 -15.71 12.52 3.01
CA LEU A 514 -14.57 13.37 2.60
C LEU A 514 -14.87 14.86 2.77
N GLY A 515 -16.10 15.28 2.47
CA GLY A 515 -16.55 16.65 2.67
C GLY A 515 -16.53 17.06 4.15
N PHE A 516 -17.07 16.19 5.03
CA PHE A 516 -17.07 16.42 6.47
C PHE A 516 -15.65 16.45 7.05
N ILE A 517 -14.79 15.49 6.72
CA ILE A 517 -13.39 15.44 7.20
C ILE A 517 -12.63 16.69 6.79
N THR A 518 -12.79 17.14 5.55
CA THR A 518 -12.13 18.35 5.05
C THR A 518 -12.57 19.59 5.85
N HIS A 519 -13.85 19.69 6.18
CA HIS A 519 -14.39 20.79 6.99
C HIS A 519 -13.86 20.77 8.43
N GLU A 520 -13.82 19.59 9.04
CA GLU A 520 -13.39 19.40 10.42
C GLU A 520 -11.87 19.48 10.62
N LEU A 521 -11.06 19.19 9.59
CA LEU A 521 -9.62 19.44 9.59
C LEU A 521 -9.29 20.92 9.36
N ARG A 522 -10.07 21.61 8.52
CA ARG A 522 -9.86 23.03 8.19
C ARG A 522 -9.99 23.92 9.42
N THR A 523 -10.93 23.63 10.30
CA THR A 523 -11.21 24.46 11.50
C THR A 523 -10.01 24.56 12.47
N PRO A 524 -9.43 23.46 12.98
CA PRO A 524 -8.23 23.52 13.83
C PRO A 524 -7.00 24.02 13.06
N LEU A 525 -6.88 23.71 11.76
CA LEU A 525 -5.79 24.22 10.94
C LEU A 525 -5.83 25.76 10.80
N SER A 526 -7.01 26.32 10.52
CA SER A 526 -7.22 27.77 10.47
C SER A 526 -6.95 28.43 11.81
N SER A 527 -7.26 27.75 12.93
CA SER A 527 -6.95 28.24 14.27
C SER A 527 -5.44 28.26 14.53
N ILE A 528 -4.73 27.18 14.19
CA ILE A 528 -3.26 27.11 14.29
C ILE A 528 -2.62 28.21 13.46
N GLN A 529 -3.05 28.39 12.21
CA GLN A 529 -2.56 29.44 11.32
C GLN A 529 -2.83 30.83 11.86
N GLY A 530 -4.05 31.10 12.37
CA GLY A 530 -4.41 32.39 12.95
C GLY A 530 -3.61 32.74 14.21
N PHE A 531 -3.40 31.77 15.12
CA PHE A 531 -2.59 31.99 16.31
C PHE A 531 -1.09 32.13 15.98
N ALA A 532 -0.58 31.38 15.00
CA ALA A 532 0.78 31.56 14.51
C ALA A 532 0.97 32.94 13.86
N GLU A 533 0.01 33.41 13.06
CA GLU A 533 0.02 34.74 12.46
C GLU A 533 -0.04 35.85 13.51
N LEU A 534 -0.85 35.68 14.57
CA LEU A 534 -0.89 36.60 15.72
C LEU A 534 0.46 36.70 16.42
N MET A 535 1.16 35.58 16.63
CA MET A 535 2.50 35.56 17.21
C MET A 535 3.54 36.26 16.32
N MET A 536 3.45 36.07 15.00
CA MET A 536 4.36 36.70 14.04
C MET A 536 4.12 38.22 13.92
N ARG A 537 2.86 38.67 13.91
CA ARG A 537 2.52 40.10 13.75
C ARG A 537 2.57 40.89 15.05
N TYR A 538 2.26 40.27 16.19
CA TYR A 538 2.18 40.94 17.49
C TYR A 538 2.91 40.17 18.61
N PRO A 539 4.24 40.06 18.55
CA PRO A 539 5.02 39.21 19.47
C PRO A 539 4.83 39.57 20.95
N SER A 540 4.56 40.84 21.25
CA SER A 540 4.45 41.39 22.61
C SER A 540 3.01 41.56 23.11
N SER A 541 2.00 41.07 22.38
CA SER A 541 0.60 41.19 22.81
C SER A 541 0.24 40.17 23.91
N PRO A 542 -0.63 40.50 24.89
CA PRO A 542 -1.10 39.54 25.90
C PRO A 542 -1.73 38.29 25.29
N SER A 543 -2.35 38.42 24.10
CA SER A 543 -2.94 37.32 23.34
C SER A 543 -1.91 36.39 22.69
N SER A 544 -0.66 36.83 22.51
CA SER A 544 0.46 36.04 21.98
C SER A 544 1.01 35.06 23.02
N THR A 545 0.92 35.38 24.32
CA THR A 545 1.47 34.54 25.39
C THR A 545 0.77 33.18 25.52
N GLY A 546 -0.53 33.10 25.21
CA GLY A 546 -1.32 31.84 25.23
C GLY A 546 -1.46 31.14 23.87
N ALA A 547 -0.92 31.74 22.80
CA ALA A 547 -1.00 31.21 21.44
C ALA A 547 -0.23 29.88 21.26
N PRO A 548 0.99 29.67 21.81
CA PRO A 548 1.70 28.40 21.70
C PRO A 548 0.93 27.21 22.30
N GLU A 549 0.30 27.40 23.44
CA GLU A 549 -0.48 26.37 24.12
C GLU A 549 -1.73 26.00 23.31
N THR A 550 -2.39 27.01 22.70
CA THR A 550 -3.53 26.79 21.83
C THR A 550 -3.13 26.08 20.52
N ILE A 551 -2.03 26.48 19.89
CA ILE A 551 -1.47 25.81 18.70
C ILE A 551 -1.16 24.34 19.01
N PHE A 552 -0.51 24.06 20.14
CA PHE A 552 -0.17 22.70 20.55
C PHE A 552 -1.42 21.85 20.83
N ARG A 553 -2.43 22.42 21.48
CA ARG A 553 -3.73 21.76 21.74
C ARG A 553 -4.46 21.43 20.44
N GLU A 554 -4.57 22.38 19.51
CA GLU A 554 -5.23 22.16 18.22
C GLU A 554 -4.45 21.18 17.33
N SER A 555 -3.11 21.17 17.39
CA SER A 555 -2.26 20.19 16.69
C SER A 555 -2.48 18.77 17.20
N LYS A 556 -2.49 18.57 18.53
CA LYS A 556 -2.86 17.27 19.15
C LYS A 556 -4.26 16.83 18.75
N ARG A 557 -5.21 17.77 18.71
CA ARG A 557 -6.59 17.53 18.30
C ARG A 557 -6.68 17.08 16.83
N LEU A 558 -5.91 17.70 15.94
CA LEU A 558 -5.82 17.32 14.52
C LEU A 558 -5.24 15.90 14.36
N LEU A 559 -4.17 15.59 15.09
CA LEU A 559 -3.53 14.28 15.04
C LEU A 559 -4.46 13.15 15.52
N ALA A 560 -5.20 13.38 16.61
CA ALA A 560 -6.18 12.42 17.12
C ALA A 560 -7.31 12.14 16.11
N LEU A 561 -7.77 13.17 15.39
CA LEU A 561 -8.78 13.04 14.33
C LEU A 561 -8.26 12.21 13.15
N ILE A 562 -7.02 12.48 12.71
CA ILE A 562 -6.37 11.73 11.63
C ILE A 562 -6.22 10.26 12.00
N ASN A 563 -5.70 9.96 13.20
CA ASN A 563 -5.50 8.58 13.64
C ASN A 563 -6.83 7.82 13.75
N SER A 564 -7.85 8.44 14.34
CA SER A 564 -9.20 7.83 14.45
C SER A 564 -9.78 7.51 13.08
N TYR A 565 -9.59 8.38 12.08
CA TYR A 565 -10.05 8.14 10.72
C TYR A 565 -9.26 7.03 10.01
N LEU A 566 -7.92 7.04 10.15
CA LEU A 566 -7.06 5.99 9.61
C LEU A 566 -7.40 4.61 10.21
N ASP A 567 -7.75 4.54 11.49
CA ASP A 567 -8.13 3.29 12.14
C ASP A 567 -9.46 2.75 11.61
N VAL A 568 -10.45 3.61 11.33
CA VAL A 568 -11.69 3.21 10.65
C VAL A 568 -11.39 2.68 9.24
N LEU A 569 -10.57 3.38 8.44
CA LEU A 569 -10.21 2.95 7.08
C LEU A 569 -9.44 1.61 7.07
N ARG A 570 -8.54 1.41 8.03
CA ARG A 570 -7.77 0.17 8.18
C ARG A 570 -8.65 -1.02 8.54
N LEU A 571 -9.69 -0.80 9.35
CA LEU A 571 -10.69 -1.83 9.66
C LEU A 571 -11.55 -2.17 8.43
N ASP A 572 -11.93 -1.19 7.62
CA ASP A 572 -12.73 -1.39 6.41
C ASP A 572 -11.98 -2.07 5.25
N ALA A 573 -10.68 -1.82 5.11
CA ALA A 573 -9.86 -2.41 4.06
C ALA A 573 -9.47 -3.87 4.33
N GLY A 574 -9.82 -4.44 5.49
CA GLY A 574 -9.42 -5.80 5.89
C GLY A 574 -7.90 -5.96 6.07
N ALA A 575 -7.15 -4.86 6.14
CA ALA A 575 -5.69 -4.84 6.02
C ALA A 575 -4.93 -5.35 7.26
N LYS A 576 -5.63 -5.63 8.37
CA LYS A 576 -5.04 -6.20 9.60
C LYS A 576 -5.81 -7.46 10.01
N PRO A 577 -5.17 -8.65 10.03
CA PRO A 577 -5.76 -9.84 10.65
C PRO A 577 -6.02 -9.54 12.13
N LEU A 578 -7.16 -10.01 12.66
CA LEU A 578 -7.47 -9.86 14.07
C LEU A 578 -6.44 -10.63 14.91
N GLY A 579 -5.84 -9.98 15.90
CA GLY A 579 -5.20 -10.72 16.97
C GLY A 579 -6.22 -11.63 17.66
N THR A 580 -5.85 -12.86 17.97
CA THR A 580 -6.71 -13.82 18.67
C THR A 580 -6.04 -14.17 19.99
N ASP A 581 -5.95 -13.18 20.87
CA ASP A 581 -5.37 -13.36 22.20
C ASP A 581 -6.48 -13.74 23.18
N ILE A 582 -6.17 -14.63 24.12
CA ILE A 582 -7.05 -14.93 25.26
C ILE A 582 -6.90 -13.76 26.24
N MET A 583 -8.00 -13.07 26.52
CA MET A 583 -7.98 -11.86 27.31
C MET A 583 -8.88 -11.97 28.54
N GLU A 584 -8.36 -11.47 29.66
CA GLU A 584 -9.13 -11.19 30.87
C GLU A 584 -9.56 -9.71 30.85
N ILE A 585 -10.87 -9.46 30.98
CA ILE A 585 -11.42 -8.10 30.90
C ILE A 585 -10.92 -7.19 32.02
N ASP A 586 -10.58 -7.77 33.17
CA ASP A 586 -10.09 -7.06 34.36
C ASP A 586 -8.78 -6.29 34.04
N GLU A 587 -7.87 -6.89 33.27
CA GLU A 587 -6.60 -6.27 32.88
C GLU A 587 -6.81 -5.11 31.90
N VAL A 588 -7.71 -5.30 30.94
CA VAL A 588 -8.05 -4.30 29.93
C VAL A 588 -8.68 -3.06 30.57
N VAL A 589 -9.66 -3.27 31.45
CA VAL A 589 -10.34 -2.17 32.15
C VAL A 589 -9.38 -1.47 33.11
N GLY A 590 -8.49 -2.21 33.77
CA GLY A 590 -7.42 -1.65 34.60
C GLY A 590 -6.56 -0.65 33.83
N LEU A 591 -6.05 -1.04 32.66
CA LEU A 591 -5.26 -0.17 31.79
C LEU A 591 -6.04 1.08 31.33
N VAL A 592 -7.31 0.92 30.96
CA VAL A 592 -8.15 2.06 30.55
C VAL A 592 -8.37 3.04 31.70
N PHE A 593 -8.56 2.54 32.92
CA PHE A 593 -8.74 3.39 34.10
C PHE A 593 -7.47 4.17 34.41
N GLU A 594 -6.29 3.55 34.36
CA GLU A 594 -5.00 4.26 34.52
C GLU A 594 -4.85 5.43 33.54
N ILE A 595 -5.23 5.22 32.27
CA ILE A 595 -5.14 6.24 31.22
C ILE A 595 -6.14 7.39 31.43
N LEU A 596 -7.37 7.08 31.87
CA LEU A 596 -8.47 8.06 31.94
C LEU A 596 -8.64 8.71 33.30
N GLN A 597 -7.99 8.21 34.34
CA GLN A 597 -8.05 8.76 35.69
C GLN A 597 -7.64 10.25 35.77
N PRO A 598 -6.57 10.71 35.08
CA PRO A 598 -6.22 12.14 35.04
C PRO A 598 -7.29 13.04 34.40
N LEU A 599 -8.21 12.48 33.61
CA LEU A 599 -9.34 13.21 33.01
C LEU A 599 -10.60 13.15 33.90
N ALA A 600 -10.79 12.06 34.63
CA ALA A 600 -11.94 11.86 35.52
C ALA A 600 -11.82 12.67 36.83
N GLU A 601 -10.60 12.82 37.37
CA GLU A 601 -10.35 13.55 38.63
C GLU A 601 -10.74 15.05 38.55
N PRO A 602 -10.32 15.83 37.53
CA PRO A 602 -10.79 17.22 37.35
C PRO A 602 -12.31 17.33 37.16
N ALA A 603 -12.94 16.33 36.54
CA ALA A 603 -14.38 16.25 36.36
C ALA A 603 -15.14 15.79 37.62
N ARG A 604 -14.42 15.47 38.71
CA ARG A 604 -14.95 14.91 39.97
C ARG A 604 -15.77 13.63 39.76
N MET A 605 -15.43 12.82 38.77
CA MET A 605 -16.14 11.58 38.45
C MET A 605 -15.42 10.37 39.04
N ARG A 606 -16.17 9.42 39.60
CA ARG A 606 -15.62 8.18 40.18
C ARG A 606 -15.74 7.04 39.18
N LEU A 607 -14.60 6.45 38.79
CA LEU A 607 -14.56 5.25 37.95
C LEU A 607 -14.74 4.02 38.83
N VAL A 608 -15.73 3.17 38.52
CA VAL A 608 -16.04 1.96 39.29
C VAL A 608 -16.10 0.78 38.33
N PHE A 609 -15.30 -0.26 38.61
CA PHE A 609 -15.34 -1.52 37.87
C PHE A 609 -16.01 -2.60 38.71
N GLU A 610 -17.06 -3.21 38.16
CA GLU A 610 -17.80 -4.32 38.75
C GLU A 610 -17.66 -5.54 37.83
N SER A 611 -16.77 -6.47 38.18
CA SER A 611 -16.60 -7.75 37.47
C SER A 611 -17.49 -8.79 38.14
N ALA A 612 -18.55 -9.23 37.46
CA ALA A 612 -19.44 -10.27 37.97
C ALA A 612 -18.92 -11.69 37.70
N ASP A 613 -18.05 -11.86 36.70
CA ASP A 613 -17.52 -13.15 36.27
C ASP A 613 -16.19 -12.99 35.51
N ARG A 614 -15.19 -13.82 35.84
CA ARG A 614 -13.86 -13.84 35.21
C ARG A 614 -13.84 -14.79 34.02
N SER A 615 -14.61 -14.44 33.00
CA SER A 615 -14.72 -15.23 31.78
C SER A 615 -13.74 -14.71 30.73
N PRO A 616 -12.67 -15.45 30.38
CA PRO A 616 -11.79 -15.06 29.30
C PRO A 616 -12.53 -15.13 27.96
N PHE A 617 -12.17 -14.23 27.05
CA PHE A 617 -12.68 -14.22 25.68
C PHE A 617 -11.54 -14.02 24.68
N ILE A 618 -11.76 -14.43 23.44
CA ILE A 618 -10.76 -14.34 22.37
C ILE A 618 -11.00 -13.06 21.59
N GLY A 619 -9.98 -12.22 21.49
CA GLY A 619 -10.06 -10.99 20.71
C GLY A 619 -8.72 -10.26 20.56
N ASP A 620 -8.75 -9.15 19.84
CA ASP A 620 -7.59 -8.28 19.67
C ASP A 620 -7.53 -7.28 20.83
N ALA A 621 -6.55 -7.47 21.72
CA ALA A 621 -6.40 -6.67 22.93
C ALA A 621 -6.31 -5.16 22.65
N GLN A 622 -5.64 -4.75 21.58
CA GLN A 622 -5.49 -3.33 21.24
C GLN A 622 -6.83 -2.73 20.79
N LEU A 623 -7.58 -3.45 19.95
CA LEU A 623 -8.86 -2.97 19.44
C LEU A 623 -9.91 -2.89 20.56
N ILE A 624 -10.03 -3.91 21.40
CA ILE A 624 -10.99 -3.92 22.49
C ILE A 624 -10.66 -2.87 23.56
N THR A 625 -9.37 -2.69 23.89
CA THR A 625 -8.91 -1.58 24.75
C THR A 625 -9.35 -0.24 24.17
N GLY A 626 -9.17 -0.04 22.85
CA GLY A 626 -9.61 1.17 22.16
C GLY A 626 -11.12 1.38 22.18
N ALA A 627 -11.93 0.32 22.09
CA ALA A 627 -13.38 0.41 22.20
C ALA A 627 -13.82 0.85 23.61
N ILE A 628 -13.27 0.23 24.65
CA ILE A 628 -13.59 0.56 26.05
C ILE A 628 -13.12 1.98 26.39
N LEU A 629 -11.93 2.37 25.94
CA LEU A 629 -11.40 3.73 26.11
C LEU A 629 -12.33 4.78 25.47
N ASN A 630 -12.88 4.50 24.28
CA ASN A 630 -13.84 5.38 23.64
C ASN A 630 -15.16 5.50 24.42
N LEU A 631 -15.69 4.39 24.94
CA LEU A 631 -16.92 4.42 25.75
C LEU A 631 -16.73 5.16 27.08
N VAL A 632 -15.64 4.89 27.81
CA VAL A 632 -15.36 5.55 29.10
C VAL A 632 -15.00 7.03 28.91
N SER A 633 -14.24 7.37 27.86
CA SER A 633 -13.99 8.77 27.49
C SER A 633 -15.30 9.50 27.16
N ASN A 634 -16.24 8.87 26.44
CA ASN A 634 -17.55 9.46 26.17
C ASN A 634 -18.36 9.63 27.46
N ALA A 635 -18.32 8.67 28.38
CA ALA A 635 -18.97 8.76 29.68
C ALA A 635 -18.44 9.95 30.50
N ILE A 636 -17.13 10.23 30.47
CA ILE A 636 -16.52 11.41 31.14
C ILE A 636 -16.97 12.72 30.47
N LYS A 637 -17.02 12.75 29.14
CA LYS A 637 -17.38 13.97 28.37
C LYS A 637 -18.86 14.35 28.49
N TYR A 638 -19.74 13.36 28.52
CA TYR A 638 -21.20 13.56 28.49
C TYR A 638 -21.89 13.29 29.83
N GLY A 639 -21.15 12.82 30.84
CA GLY A 639 -21.65 12.63 32.19
C GLY A 639 -21.82 13.94 32.98
N LEU A 640 -22.66 13.91 34.00
CA LEU A 640 -22.76 14.99 34.98
C LEU A 640 -21.54 14.96 35.92
N PRO A 641 -20.85 16.09 36.16
CA PRO A 641 -19.76 16.17 37.14
C PRO A 641 -20.20 15.69 38.53
N GLY A 642 -19.33 15.00 39.27
CA GLY A 642 -19.66 14.47 40.60
C GLY A 642 -20.38 13.11 40.60
N THR A 643 -20.62 12.51 39.43
CA THR A 643 -21.29 11.21 39.30
C THR A 643 -20.31 10.05 39.09
N GLU A 644 -20.83 8.83 39.14
CA GLU A 644 -20.05 7.61 38.99
C GLU A 644 -20.20 7.05 37.57
N ILE A 645 -19.08 6.66 36.97
CA ILE A 645 -19.05 5.91 35.71
C ILE A 645 -18.77 4.46 36.07
N ARG A 646 -19.73 3.59 35.77
CA ARG A 646 -19.68 2.19 36.15
C ARG A 646 -19.43 1.32 34.92
N VAL A 647 -18.33 0.59 34.94
CA VAL A 647 -18.01 -0.44 33.94
C VAL A 647 -18.37 -1.80 34.52
N ARG A 648 -19.23 -2.54 33.83
CA ARG A 648 -19.66 -3.88 34.19
C ARG A 648 -19.24 -4.87 33.12
N CYS A 649 -18.72 -6.02 33.55
CA CYS A 649 -18.58 -7.17 32.68
C CYS A 649 -19.38 -8.33 33.25
N SER A 650 -20.22 -8.94 32.41
CA SER A 650 -20.94 -10.16 32.76
C SER A 650 -21.04 -11.09 31.55
N ARG A 651 -21.09 -12.38 31.82
CA ARG A 651 -21.39 -13.39 30.81
C ARG A 651 -22.91 -13.57 30.72
N GLN A 652 -23.46 -13.50 29.51
CA GLN A 652 -24.86 -13.77 29.21
C GLN A 652 -24.90 -14.84 28.12
N ASP A 653 -25.28 -16.06 28.49
CA ASP A 653 -25.32 -17.23 27.60
C ASP A 653 -24.01 -17.46 26.83
N ALA A 654 -24.01 -17.18 25.52
CA ALA A 654 -22.89 -17.35 24.61
C ALA A 654 -22.07 -16.07 24.37
N ASP A 655 -22.46 -14.93 24.98
CA ASP A 655 -21.81 -13.63 24.80
C ASP A 655 -21.18 -13.13 26.12
N VAL A 656 -20.01 -12.50 26.02
CA VAL A 656 -19.43 -11.62 27.05
C VAL A 656 -19.94 -10.21 26.80
N VAL A 657 -20.62 -9.63 27.80
CA VAL A 657 -21.25 -8.32 27.72
C VAL A 657 -20.48 -7.31 28.56
N ILE A 658 -19.89 -6.31 27.89
CA ILE A 658 -19.16 -5.21 28.51
C ILE A 658 -20.04 -3.97 28.46
N GLY A 659 -20.51 -3.51 29.61
CA GLY A 659 -21.40 -2.35 29.76
C GLY A 659 -20.70 -1.16 30.40
N VAL A 660 -20.84 0.03 29.83
CA VAL A 660 -20.43 1.30 30.41
C VAL A 660 -21.66 2.14 30.71
N GLN A 661 -21.87 2.43 31.99
CA GLN A 661 -23.00 3.19 32.50
C GLN A 661 -22.53 4.58 32.97
N ASN A 662 -23.24 5.62 32.55
CA ASN A 662 -23.01 6.99 33.01
C ASN A 662 -24.33 7.72 33.29
N VAL A 663 -24.29 8.64 34.24
CA VAL A 663 -25.41 9.57 34.52
C VAL A 663 -25.16 10.85 33.75
N GLY A 664 -26.10 11.24 32.90
CA GLY A 664 -25.97 12.30 31.91
C GLY A 664 -27.32 12.91 31.53
N GLU A 665 -27.32 13.71 30.48
CA GLU A 665 -28.56 14.16 29.86
C GLU A 665 -29.26 12.97 29.16
N PRO A 666 -30.61 12.90 29.20
CA PRO A 666 -31.34 11.84 28.52
C PRO A 666 -31.19 11.96 27.00
N ILE A 667 -30.88 10.83 26.36
CA ILE A 667 -30.85 10.73 24.90
C ILE A 667 -32.29 10.50 24.39
N ALA A 668 -32.71 11.25 23.37
CA ALA A 668 -34.05 11.10 22.80
C ALA A 668 -34.22 9.75 22.11
N LEU A 669 -35.42 9.16 22.21
CA LEU A 669 -35.68 7.81 21.72
C LEU A 669 -35.51 7.69 20.20
N GLU A 670 -35.76 8.78 19.45
CA GLU A 670 -35.56 8.81 18.00
C GLU A 670 -34.08 8.83 17.59
N GLU A 671 -33.18 9.24 18.48
CA GLU A 671 -31.75 9.38 18.19
C GLU A 671 -30.98 8.08 18.46
N ILE A 672 -31.51 7.20 19.34
CA ILE A 672 -30.90 5.91 19.73
C ILE A 672 -30.45 5.05 18.54
N PRO A 673 -31.25 4.84 17.48
CA PRO A 673 -30.87 3.99 16.35
C PRO A 673 -29.67 4.54 15.57
N ARG A 674 -29.45 5.87 15.63
CA ARG A 674 -28.46 6.58 14.82
C ARG A 674 -27.16 6.89 15.56
N LEU A 675 -27.10 6.68 16.88
CA LEU A 675 -25.92 6.97 17.70
C LEU A 675 -24.63 6.26 17.26
N PHE A 676 -24.76 5.11 16.61
CA PHE A 676 -23.63 4.33 16.11
C PHE A 676 -23.35 4.57 14.62
N ASP A 677 -24.13 5.44 13.96
CA ASP A 677 -23.83 5.85 12.59
C ASP A 677 -22.60 6.76 12.60
N PRO A 678 -21.66 6.58 11.65
CA PRO A 678 -20.51 7.47 11.52
C PRO A 678 -20.96 8.92 11.42
N TYR A 679 -20.28 9.81 12.15
CA TYR A 679 -20.48 11.27 12.10
C TYR A 679 -21.79 11.77 12.72
N TYR A 680 -22.64 10.90 13.27
CA TYR A 680 -23.86 11.31 13.94
C TYR A 680 -23.59 11.88 15.34
N ARG A 681 -24.26 12.99 15.68
CA ARG A 681 -24.25 13.62 17.02
C ARG A 681 -25.69 13.93 17.42
N ALA A 682 -26.03 13.64 18.67
CA ALA A 682 -27.33 14.00 19.24
C ALA A 682 -27.49 15.53 19.28
N SER A 683 -28.71 15.98 18.99
CA SER A 683 -29.11 17.38 18.82
C SER A 683 -28.89 18.23 20.08
N ASN A 684 -28.82 17.56 21.24
CA ASN A 684 -28.80 18.15 22.58
C ASN A 684 -27.37 18.45 23.06
N VAL A 685 -26.34 18.09 22.28
CA VAL A 685 -24.94 18.26 22.67
C VAL A 685 -24.46 19.67 22.31
N GLU A 686 -24.10 20.47 23.32
CA GLU A 686 -23.46 21.77 23.12
C GLU A 686 -22.28 21.70 22.14
N THR A 687 -22.17 22.69 21.25
CA THR A 687 -21.08 22.85 20.27
C THR A 687 -19.69 22.93 20.91
N SER A 688 -19.63 23.23 22.21
CA SER A 688 -18.42 23.33 23.05
C SER A 688 -17.80 21.96 23.40
N LYS A 689 -18.56 20.87 23.41
CA LYS A 689 -18.07 19.54 23.79
C LYS A 689 -17.36 18.85 22.61
N THR A 690 -16.09 18.51 22.81
CA THR A 690 -15.16 17.97 21.78
C THR A 690 -15.42 16.48 21.49
N GLY A 691 -16.07 16.20 20.35
CA GLY A 691 -16.28 14.84 19.83
C GLY A 691 -16.74 14.82 18.37
N TRP A 692 -16.11 13.97 17.55
CA TRP A 692 -16.26 13.98 16.08
C TRP A 692 -17.34 13.03 15.53
N GLY A 693 -18.16 12.42 16.39
CA GLY A 693 -19.18 11.42 15.98
C GLY A 693 -18.60 10.10 15.45
N LEU A 694 -17.28 9.90 15.54
CA LEU A 694 -16.59 8.70 15.05
C LEU A 694 -16.37 7.62 16.12
N GLY A 695 -16.34 8.01 17.40
CA GLY A 695 -15.99 7.10 18.49
C GLY A 695 -16.96 5.93 18.66
N LEU A 696 -18.26 6.17 18.59
CA LEU A 696 -19.27 5.11 18.71
C LEU A 696 -19.35 4.23 17.45
N ALA A 697 -19.17 4.82 16.26
CA ALA A 697 -19.05 4.06 15.02
C ALA A 697 -17.84 3.12 15.03
N PHE A 698 -16.72 3.56 15.59
CA PHE A 698 -15.53 2.73 15.80
C PHE A 698 -15.79 1.56 16.77
N VAL A 699 -16.49 1.82 17.88
CA VAL A 699 -16.90 0.77 18.83
C VAL A 699 -17.80 -0.27 18.15
N LYS A 700 -18.79 0.16 17.36
CA LYS A 700 -19.66 -0.73 16.58
C LYS A 700 -18.83 -1.59 15.61
N ARG A 701 -17.89 -0.99 14.89
CA ARG A 701 -17.06 -1.70 13.92
C ARG A 701 -16.15 -2.75 14.56
N ILE A 702 -15.58 -2.44 15.73
CA ILE A 702 -14.78 -3.39 16.51
C ILE A 702 -15.64 -4.57 16.95
N ALA A 703 -16.84 -4.31 17.48
CA ALA A 703 -17.75 -5.36 17.90
C ALA A 703 -18.12 -6.29 16.73
N GLU A 704 -18.55 -5.72 15.59
CA GLU A 704 -18.89 -6.46 14.37
C GLU A 704 -17.71 -7.32 13.87
N LYS A 705 -16.50 -6.75 13.86
CA LYS A 705 -15.29 -7.46 13.41
C LYS A 705 -14.94 -8.65 14.31
N HIS A 706 -15.31 -8.61 15.59
CA HIS A 706 -15.17 -9.73 16.54
C HIS A 706 -16.38 -10.68 16.52
N GLY A 707 -17.32 -10.53 15.58
CA GLY A 707 -18.54 -11.35 15.50
C GLY A 707 -19.61 -10.97 16.52
N GLY A 708 -19.47 -9.80 17.15
CA GLY A 708 -20.35 -9.26 18.18
C GLY A 708 -21.29 -8.17 17.71
N ARG A 709 -21.97 -7.52 18.66
CA ARG A 709 -22.91 -6.40 18.41
C ARG A 709 -22.83 -5.34 19.51
N VAL A 710 -23.39 -4.17 19.26
CA VAL A 710 -23.50 -3.07 20.25
C VAL A 710 -24.97 -2.75 20.54
N SER A 711 -25.26 -2.32 21.77
CA SER A 711 -26.58 -1.82 22.16
C SER A 711 -26.46 -0.60 23.06
N VAL A 712 -27.48 0.24 23.07
CA VAL A 712 -27.56 1.40 23.95
C VAL A 712 -28.98 1.54 24.50
N SER A 713 -29.07 1.84 25.80
CA SER A 713 -30.33 2.18 26.46
C SER A 713 -30.14 3.41 27.32
N SER A 714 -31.02 4.40 27.17
CA SER A 714 -31.02 5.61 27.99
C SER A 714 -32.40 5.75 28.66
N GLN A 715 -32.44 5.74 29.99
CA GLN A 715 -33.67 5.92 30.78
C GLN A 715 -33.41 6.91 31.92
N SER A 716 -34.27 7.91 32.07
CA SER A 716 -34.24 8.85 33.21
C SER A 716 -32.88 9.49 33.49
N GLY A 717 -32.12 9.84 32.43
CA GLY A 717 -30.77 10.45 32.55
C GLY A 717 -29.65 9.46 32.82
N VAL A 718 -29.90 8.14 32.77
CA VAL A 718 -28.87 7.10 32.89
C VAL A 718 -28.71 6.43 31.54
N SER A 719 -27.52 6.56 30.96
CA SER A 719 -27.15 5.93 29.69
C SER A 719 -26.29 4.70 29.94
N LEU A 720 -26.64 3.59 29.30
CA LEU A 720 -25.90 2.33 29.33
C LEU A 720 -25.56 1.93 27.89
N PHE A 721 -24.26 1.89 27.59
CA PHE A 721 -23.70 1.42 26.33
C PHE A 721 -23.13 0.01 26.54
N GLN A 722 -23.48 -0.94 25.69
CA GLN A 722 -23.05 -2.33 25.82
C GLN A 722 -22.40 -2.84 24.55
N ILE A 723 -21.31 -3.59 24.72
CA ILE A 723 -20.64 -4.38 23.70
C ILE A 723 -20.91 -5.84 24.02
N HIS A 724 -21.43 -6.60 23.05
CA HIS A 724 -21.67 -8.03 23.15
C HIS A 724 -20.64 -8.73 22.26
N LEU A 725 -19.79 -9.57 22.84
CA LEU A 725 -18.75 -10.32 22.13
C LEU A 725 -18.99 -11.82 22.29
N PRO A 726 -18.84 -12.65 21.26
CA PRO A 726 -19.03 -14.09 21.40
C PRO A 726 -17.96 -14.70 22.32
N ALA A 727 -18.40 -15.48 23.31
CA ALA A 727 -17.56 -16.25 24.21
C ALA A 727 -17.04 -17.51 23.49
N LYS A 728 -16.19 -17.36 22.47
CA LYS A 728 -15.58 -18.50 21.77
C LYS A 728 -14.79 -19.34 22.78
N THR A 729 -15.27 -20.55 23.05
CA THR A 729 -14.59 -21.53 23.90
C THR A 729 -13.54 -22.27 23.06
N THR A 730 -12.41 -22.65 23.65
CA THR A 730 -11.16 -23.18 23.07
C THR A 730 -11.27 -24.34 22.06
N VAL A 731 -12.47 -24.84 21.76
CA VAL A 731 -12.74 -26.03 20.92
C VAL A 731 -13.11 -25.66 19.47
N GLU A 732 -13.63 -24.46 19.19
CA GLU A 732 -14.06 -24.09 17.82
C GLU A 732 -12.94 -23.46 16.95
N ALA A 733 -11.96 -22.78 17.55
CA ALA A 733 -10.84 -22.19 16.81
C ALA A 733 -9.95 -23.25 16.13
N ALA A 734 -9.91 -24.48 16.66
CA ALA A 734 -9.18 -25.59 16.04
C ALA A 734 -9.91 -26.20 14.82
N LYS A 735 -11.20 -25.90 14.62
CA LYS A 735 -11.99 -26.40 13.48
C LYS A 735 -12.05 -25.42 12.30
N GLU A 736 -11.86 -24.12 12.53
CA GLU A 736 -11.82 -23.11 11.45
C GLU A 736 -10.40 -22.91 10.86
N ALA A 737 -9.37 -23.49 11.50
CA ALA A 737 -7.98 -23.44 11.04
C ALA A 737 -7.53 -24.69 10.24
N VAL A 738 -8.46 -25.59 9.91
CA VAL A 738 -8.29 -26.77 9.01
C VAL A 738 -9.21 -26.58 7.82
#